data_AF-A0A0R1WC41-F1
#
_entry.id   AF-A0A0R1WC41-F1
#
_cell.length_a   1.000
_cell.length_b   1.000
_cell.length_c   1.000
_cell.angle_alpha   90.00
_cell.angle_beta   90.00
_cell.angle_gamma   90.00
#
_symmetry.space_group_name_H-M   'P 1'
#
loop_
_entity.id
_entity.type
_entity.pdbx_description
1 polymer ?
#
loop_
_entity_poly.entity_id
_entity_poly.type
_entity_poly.pdbx_seq_one_letter_code
_entity_poly.pdbx_strand_id
1 'polypeptide(L)'
;MFFQADAQADSSQSADANAQVVATTDANTQNNNSQILNVSTSQNQSVASAQVYTQSAVAANQTTNNSNDDGAVSLDNSAVQAAANKPVVETNPGYSTSQYNVTAEPVNAANGGSGAASLNTAGLTAAQKAFLDSIHDGAISTWKQYGVLPSLTAAQAIIESGWGQSSLASQYHNLFGIKGSYNGHSVTLPTREVYGGQSVIINDAFRAYDNNSQSVQDHGYFLVANSRYHNLLWKTNYRDVTYLIRADGYATDPSYTTTLNSVIERYGLTAWDQEAFDTNTGHVDDLSVRGDQLHISGWHVASASNSNMHHFIILLDGNTDQELYRQDVSKTYRQDIQNLYSNTGAAGWSGFDITIPYTSTFAGRNIKVVSRYTNDAKGDPNGGKDLSFNSVSLNANMAALDNMSLDATTGNINISGWHAADNSLGKKYHYIIIFDGSKQTELGRYLVNSVTRNDVARAFPGLYNAANSGFSLKLKFSSALAGDQIQVISRYTDDPAGNGNAVDYWFAPKTFNQNRAYLENFKVSGNQVHISGWHASDQSVGKKYHYIIVFDKSKGKEITRYRVENKARTDITRAYSNIYNAGQSGFDINVPLTAGMVGDQIQVISRYTDDPAGNGNVVDYWFAPQTFNQNLASLDQVAVKNNQLDLAGWHATDQGLNKPYHFIILYDWTTGKEVERQLVENVARPDVANAFAVYNAGQSGFKVSLPVDSSLSGHRLQVISRYSDSASGEGNHIDYWFEPLNVTILNVTIK
;
A
#
# COMPACT_ATOMS: atom_id res chain seq x y z
N MET A 1 -42.45 13.42 -53.38
CA MET A 1 -43.45 14.33 -52.79
C MET A 1 -43.05 14.46 -51.34
N PHE A 2 -42.71 15.66 -50.89
CA PHE A 2 -42.45 15.94 -49.48
C PHE A 2 -43.79 16.20 -48.81
N PHE A 3 -44.10 15.53 -47.70
CA PHE A 3 -45.18 15.99 -46.83
C PHE A 3 -44.53 16.95 -45.84
N GLN A 4 -44.80 18.24 -45.97
CA GLN A 4 -44.38 19.20 -44.96
C GLN A 4 -45.25 19.00 -43.72
N ALA A 5 -44.62 18.76 -42.58
CA ALA A 5 -45.27 18.99 -41.30
C ALA A 5 -45.43 20.52 -41.14
N ASP A 6 -46.60 21.04 -41.48
CA ASP A 6 -46.96 22.43 -41.18
C ASP A 6 -47.20 22.56 -39.66
N ALA A 7 -46.12 22.85 -38.96
CA ALA A 7 -46.16 23.39 -37.62
C ALA A 7 -44.95 24.31 -37.40
N GLN A 8 -45.19 25.62 -37.49
CA GLN A 8 -44.37 26.56 -36.73
C GLN A 8 -44.57 26.22 -35.25
N ALA A 9 -43.59 25.58 -34.62
CA ALA A 9 -43.48 25.61 -33.17
C ALA A 9 -43.16 27.07 -32.79
N ASP A 10 -43.95 27.63 -31.87
CA ASP A 10 -43.72 28.95 -31.28
C ASP A 10 -42.26 29.07 -30.85
N SER A 11 -41.51 29.96 -31.53
CA SER A 11 -40.08 30.17 -31.38
C SER A 11 -39.77 31.01 -30.15
N SER A 12 -40.29 30.63 -28.99
CA SER A 12 -40.06 31.35 -27.74
C SER A 12 -39.85 30.42 -26.54
N GLN A 13 -38.94 29.45 -26.68
CA GLN A 13 -38.13 28.96 -25.55
C GLN A 13 -36.98 28.07 -26.06
N SER A 14 -35.80 28.66 -26.20
CA SER A 14 -34.53 27.94 -26.16
C SER A 14 -34.33 27.44 -24.74
N ALA A 15 -34.43 26.13 -24.51
CA ALA A 15 -34.01 25.54 -23.25
C ALA A 15 -32.49 25.32 -23.29
N ASP A 16 -31.75 26.24 -22.68
CA ASP A 16 -30.40 25.98 -22.18
C ASP A 16 -30.49 24.77 -21.23
N ALA A 17 -29.93 23.64 -21.64
CA ALA A 17 -29.64 22.54 -20.75
C ALA A 17 -28.42 22.91 -19.89
N ASN A 18 -28.64 23.79 -18.91
CA ASN A 18 -27.72 23.97 -17.80
C ASN A 18 -28.36 23.35 -16.56
N ALA A 19 -27.89 22.16 -16.19
CA ALA A 19 -28.28 21.47 -14.99
C ALA A 19 -27.91 22.33 -13.76
N GLN A 20 -28.86 23.11 -13.26
CA GLN A 20 -28.75 23.70 -11.94
C GLN A 20 -28.97 22.61 -10.89
N VAL A 21 -27.85 22.23 -10.28
CA VAL A 21 -27.78 21.56 -8.98
C VAL A 21 -28.53 22.43 -7.97
N VAL A 22 -29.76 22.04 -7.64
CA VAL A 22 -30.47 22.56 -6.47
C VAL A 22 -29.95 21.79 -5.27
N ALA A 23 -28.92 22.36 -4.63
CA ALA A 23 -28.58 22.03 -3.26
C ALA A 23 -29.66 22.60 -2.35
N THR A 24 -30.59 21.76 -1.90
CA THR A 24 -31.40 22.07 -0.72
C THR A 24 -30.56 21.78 0.51
N THR A 25 -30.02 22.85 1.07
CA THR A 25 -29.57 22.91 2.44
C THR A 25 -30.81 23.08 3.31
N ASP A 26 -31.15 22.07 4.09
CA ASP A 26 -31.95 22.26 5.30
C ASP A 26 -31.24 21.57 6.46
N ALA A 27 -30.41 22.37 7.13
CA ALA A 27 -30.04 22.12 8.51
C ALA A 27 -31.28 22.43 9.37
N ASN A 28 -31.80 21.43 10.07
CA ASN A 28 -32.51 21.70 11.31
C ASN A 28 -31.98 20.77 12.41
N THR A 29 -31.24 21.42 13.31
CA THR A 29 -30.75 20.92 14.58
C THR A 29 -31.94 20.78 15.52
N GLN A 30 -32.07 19.64 16.21
CA GLN A 30 -32.45 19.68 17.62
C GLN A 30 -31.94 18.45 18.37
N ASN A 31 -31.17 18.78 19.41
CA ASN A 31 -30.72 17.91 20.49
C ASN A 31 -31.92 17.29 21.24
N ASN A 32 -31.80 16.06 21.72
CA ASN A 32 -31.57 15.81 23.15
C ASN A 32 -31.71 14.32 23.53
N ASN A 33 -30.82 13.93 24.45
CA ASN A 33 -30.99 12.96 25.52
C ASN A 33 -30.96 11.45 25.19
N SER A 34 -29.75 10.91 25.39
CA SER A 34 -29.48 9.90 26.41
C SER A 34 -30.68 9.44 27.22
N GLN A 35 -31.18 8.23 26.95
CA GLN A 35 -31.73 7.35 27.98
C GLN A 35 -31.40 5.89 27.67
N ILE A 36 -30.51 5.37 28.50
CA ILE A 36 -30.26 3.95 28.73
C ILE A 36 -31.58 3.36 29.23
N LEU A 37 -32.16 2.44 28.45
CA LEU A 37 -33.28 1.61 28.89
C LEU A 37 -32.80 0.16 28.93
N ASN A 38 -32.34 -0.20 30.13
CA ASN A 38 -32.28 -1.58 30.59
C ASN A 38 -33.69 -2.18 30.50
N VAL A 39 -33.89 -3.14 29.61
CA VAL A 39 -35.02 -4.06 29.69
C VAL A 39 -34.46 -5.46 29.90
N SER A 40 -34.59 -5.89 31.15
CA SER A 40 -34.35 -7.26 31.60
C SER A 40 -35.46 -8.15 31.04
N THR A 41 -35.12 -9.06 30.13
CA THR A 41 -35.95 -10.23 29.84
C THR A 41 -35.17 -11.48 30.15
N SER A 42 -35.45 -12.02 31.34
CA SER A 42 -35.07 -13.34 31.78
C SER A 42 -35.82 -14.36 30.94
N GLN A 43 -35.12 -15.20 30.16
CA GLN A 43 -35.55 -16.56 29.87
C GLN A 43 -34.40 -17.41 29.32
N ASN A 44 -33.79 -18.16 30.25
CA ASN A 44 -33.15 -19.47 30.11
C ASN A 44 -33.28 -20.14 28.73
N GLN A 45 -32.20 -20.15 27.94
CA GLN A 45 -31.82 -21.31 27.14
C GLN A 45 -30.29 -21.43 27.13
N SER A 46 -29.84 -22.64 27.51
CA SER A 46 -28.47 -23.04 27.76
C SER A 46 -27.56 -22.89 26.53
N VAL A 47 -26.60 -21.97 26.61
CA VAL A 47 -25.45 -21.94 25.69
C VAL A 47 -24.29 -22.62 26.41
N ALA A 48 -23.81 -23.72 25.84
CA ALA A 48 -22.63 -24.42 26.32
C ALA A 48 -21.44 -23.47 26.35
N SER A 49 -20.79 -23.41 27.51
CA SER A 49 -19.67 -22.55 27.85
C SER A 49 -18.54 -22.61 26.82
N ALA A 50 -18.17 -21.44 26.29
CA ALA A 50 -16.89 -21.21 25.65
C ALA A 50 -15.76 -21.57 26.63
N GLN A 51 -14.99 -22.60 26.32
CA GLN A 51 -13.72 -22.83 27.00
C GLN A 51 -12.73 -21.78 26.51
N VAL A 52 -12.39 -20.85 27.40
CA VAL A 52 -11.26 -19.95 27.26
C VAL A 52 -9.99 -20.79 27.36
N TYR A 53 -9.37 -21.10 26.23
CA TYR A 53 -8.00 -21.62 26.17
C TYR A 53 -7.03 -20.44 26.01
N THR A 54 -6.51 -19.92 27.11
CA THR A 54 -5.29 -19.11 27.08
C THR A 54 -4.10 -20.06 26.89
N GLN A 55 -3.74 -20.37 25.65
CA GLN A 55 -2.48 -21.05 25.35
C GLN A 55 -1.89 -20.48 24.05
N SER A 56 -0.70 -19.89 24.20
CA SER A 56 0.17 -19.43 23.11
C SER A 56 0.49 -20.58 22.14
N ALA A 57 0.78 -20.22 20.88
CA ALA A 57 1.09 -21.09 19.74
C ALA A 57 1.53 -22.51 20.10
N VAL A 58 0.75 -23.50 19.64
CA VAL A 58 1.06 -24.91 19.86
C VAL A 58 1.88 -25.39 18.67
N ALA A 59 3.16 -25.71 18.89
CA ALA A 59 3.93 -26.44 17.89
C ALA A 59 3.21 -27.77 17.59
N ALA A 60 3.06 -28.10 16.30
CA ALA A 60 2.47 -29.36 15.85
C ALA A 60 3.43 -30.54 16.07
N ASN A 61 3.98 -30.69 17.28
CA ASN A 61 4.39 -31.95 17.91
C ASN A 61 4.91 -31.64 19.33
N GLN A 62 4.45 -32.40 20.32
CA GLN A 62 4.93 -32.28 21.70
C GLN A 62 6.44 -32.51 21.78
N THR A 63 7.17 -31.61 22.47
CA THR A 63 8.06 -31.98 23.60
C THR A 63 8.57 -30.73 24.35
N THR A 64 8.29 -30.72 25.66
CA THR A 64 8.89 -29.88 26.73
C THR A 64 8.53 -28.39 26.80
N ASN A 65 7.36 -28.11 27.39
CA ASN A 65 7.10 -26.83 28.07
C ASN A 65 7.88 -26.80 29.39
N ASN A 66 8.96 -26.01 29.46
CA ASN A 66 9.61 -25.65 30.72
C ASN A 66 9.00 -24.34 31.23
N SER A 67 8.55 -24.34 32.48
CA SER A 67 7.68 -23.35 33.12
C SER A 67 8.33 -22.00 33.48
N ASN A 68 9.30 -21.53 32.68
CA ASN A 68 9.92 -20.20 32.78
C ASN A 68 9.99 -19.48 31.40
N ASP A 69 9.30 -19.99 30.38
CA ASP A 69 9.43 -19.52 29.00
C ASP A 69 8.55 -18.29 28.73
N ASP A 70 9.11 -17.27 28.09
CA ASP A 70 8.45 -16.00 27.72
C ASP A 70 7.42 -16.14 26.57
N GLY A 71 7.01 -17.38 26.28
CA GLY A 71 6.10 -17.77 25.22
C GLY A 71 6.74 -17.84 23.82
N ALA A 72 8.06 -17.69 23.70
CA ALA A 72 8.74 -17.76 22.40
C ALA A 72 9.05 -19.19 21.96
N VAL A 73 8.66 -19.54 20.72
CA VAL A 73 8.97 -20.83 20.11
C VAL A 73 10.33 -20.80 19.40
N SER A 74 11.04 -21.94 19.37
CA SER A 74 12.28 -22.09 18.59
C SER A 74 11.97 -22.48 17.14
N LEU A 75 12.93 -22.28 16.24
CA LEU A 75 12.91 -22.94 14.93
C LEU A 75 12.86 -24.46 15.10
N ASP A 76 11.90 -25.10 14.45
CA ASP A 76 11.75 -26.55 14.42
C ASP A 76 11.94 -27.07 12.99
N ASN A 77 13.18 -27.46 12.69
CA ASN A 77 13.54 -28.11 11.43
C ASN A 77 12.89 -29.50 11.27
N SER A 78 12.36 -30.10 12.34
CA SER A 78 11.67 -31.40 12.29
C SER A 78 10.27 -31.29 11.68
N ALA A 79 9.66 -30.10 11.75
CA ALA A 79 8.38 -29.78 11.11
C ALA A 79 8.52 -29.33 9.65
N VAL A 80 9.76 -29.12 9.18
CA VAL A 80 10.07 -28.67 7.81
C VAL A 80 9.92 -29.86 6.86
N GLN A 81 9.01 -29.72 5.90
CA GLN A 81 8.93 -30.61 4.75
C GLN A 81 9.76 -30.04 3.60
N ALA A 82 10.23 -30.91 2.69
CA ALA A 82 10.94 -30.50 1.48
C ALA A 82 10.04 -29.58 0.63
N ALA A 83 10.16 -28.27 0.81
CA ALA A 83 9.47 -27.28 0.01
C ALA A 83 10.17 -27.18 -1.35
N ALA A 84 9.86 -28.10 -2.26
CA ALA A 84 10.29 -27.97 -3.64
C ALA A 84 9.68 -26.68 -4.24
N ASN A 85 10.55 -25.75 -4.63
CA ASN A 85 10.29 -24.60 -5.51
C ASN A 85 8.98 -23.83 -5.23
N LYS A 86 8.87 -23.19 -4.06
CA LYS A 86 7.84 -22.17 -3.82
C LYS A 86 8.34 -20.79 -4.30
N PRO A 87 7.53 -19.98 -4.99
CA PRO A 87 7.94 -18.68 -5.50
C PRO A 87 8.17 -17.67 -4.35
N VAL A 88 9.32 -16.99 -4.34
CA VAL A 88 9.55 -15.83 -3.47
C VAL A 88 8.75 -14.64 -3.97
N VAL A 89 7.98 -14.04 -3.07
CA VAL A 89 7.16 -12.86 -3.32
C VAL A 89 7.91 -11.64 -2.79
N GLU A 90 8.55 -10.87 -3.68
CA GLU A 90 9.43 -9.73 -3.34
C GLU A 90 8.67 -8.51 -2.79
N THR A 91 7.37 -8.41 -3.09
CA THR A 91 6.50 -7.31 -2.65
C THR A 91 5.17 -7.86 -2.18
N ASN A 92 4.55 -7.28 -1.15
CA ASN A 92 3.20 -7.70 -0.74
C ASN A 92 2.28 -7.68 -1.96
N PRO A 93 1.56 -8.77 -2.26
CA PRO A 93 0.56 -8.79 -3.33
C PRO A 93 -0.34 -7.56 -3.19
N GLY A 94 -0.33 -6.71 -4.22
CA GLY A 94 -1.03 -5.43 -4.20
C GLY A 94 -2.51 -5.61 -3.84
N TYR A 95 -3.00 -4.75 -2.95
CA TYR A 95 -4.39 -4.76 -2.53
C TYR A 95 -5.26 -4.16 -3.65
N SER A 96 -6.25 -4.91 -4.14
CA SER A 96 -7.33 -4.35 -4.96
C SER A 96 -8.53 -4.10 -4.06
N THR A 97 -8.82 -2.82 -3.80
CA THR A 97 -9.99 -2.41 -3.01
C THR A 97 -11.31 -2.54 -3.76
N SER A 98 -11.27 -2.83 -5.08
CA SER A 98 -12.44 -2.91 -5.96
C SER A 98 -13.37 -4.11 -5.70
N GLN A 99 -13.05 -4.98 -4.73
CA GLN A 99 -13.76 -6.24 -4.49
C GLN A 99 -14.86 -6.19 -3.42
N TYR A 100 -15.08 -5.07 -2.74
CA TYR A 100 -15.85 -5.08 -1.49
C TYR A 100 -17.28 -4.53 -1.54
N ASN A 101 -17.77 -4.20 -2.73
CA ASN A 101 -19.20 -4.11 -3.06
C ASN A 101 -19.30 -4.58 -4.51
N VAL A 102 -19.57 -5.87 -4.73
CA VAL A 102 -19.59 -6.38 -6.09
C VAL A 102 -20.96 -6.16 -6.68
N THR A 103 -21.16 -4.94 -7.16
CA THR A 103 -22.29 -4.60 -8.00
C THR A 103 -22.14 -5.31 -9.34
N ALA A 104 -23.24 -5.81 -9.88
CA ALA A 104 -23.23 -6.44 -11.18
C ALA A 104 -24.30 -5.83 -12.08
N GLU A 105 -23.84 -5.27 -13.19
CA GLU A 105 -24.68 -4.83 -14.29
C GLU A 105 -25.32 -6.03 -15.00
N PRO A 106 -26.50 -5.85 -15.60
CA PRO A 106 -27.15 -6.90 -16.36
C PRO A 106 -26.29 -7.22 -17.59
N VAL A 107 -26.06 -8.50 -17.82
CA VAL A 107 -25.63 -8.97 -19.13
C VAL A 107 -26.87 -8.90 -20.00
N ASN A 108 -26.85 -8.09 -21.06
CA ASN A 108 -27.90 -8.10 -22.08
C ASN A 108 -27.99 -9.52 -22.64
N ALA A 109 -28.83 -10.36 -22.02
CA ALA A 109 -29.18 -11.65 -22.55
C ALA A 109 -29.88 -11.34 -23.87
N ALA A 110 -29.20 -11.64 -24.98
CA ALA A 110 -29.81 -11.61 -26.30
C ALA A 110 -31.19 -12.25 -26.19
N ASN A 111 -32.23 -11.43 -26.41
CA ASN A 111 -33.65 -11.72 -26.18
C ASN A 111 -33.99 -13.20 -26.40
N GLY A 112 -33.86 -13.99 -25.35
CA GLY A 112 -34.12 -15.43 -25.33
C GLY A 112 -35.61 -15.72 -25.13
N GLY A 113 -36.46 -14.94 -25.79
CA GLY A 113 -37.90 -15.13 -25.85
C GLY A 113 -38.28 -15.60 -27.25
N SER A 114 -38.50 -16.90 -27.38
CA SER A 114 -39.12 -17.54 -28.54
C SER A 114 -40.42 -16.82 -28.93
N GLY A 115 -40.41 -16.07 -30.04
CA GLY A 115 -41.60 -15.50 -30.67
C GLY A 115 -41.62 -13.98 -30.94
N ALA A 116 -40.52 -13.25 -30.84
CA ALA A 116 -40.51 -11.81 -31.15
C ALA A 116 -40.79 -11.54 -32.65
N ALA A 117 -41.69 -10.60 -32.94
CA ALA A 117 -41.90 -10.10 -34.29
C ALA A 117 -40.58 -9.48 -34.79
N SER A 118 -40.03 -10.01 -35.89
CA SER A 118 -38.85 -9.44 -36.53
C SER A 118 -39.26 -8.48 -37.64
N LEU A 119 -38.44 -7.46 -37.89
CA LEU A 119 -38.59 -6.63 -39.09
C LEU A 119 -38.67 -7.51 -40.34
N ASN A 120 -39.61 -7.19 -41.23
CA ASN A 120 -39.66 -7.80 -42.55
C ASN A 120 -38.63 -7.13 -43.46
N THR A 121 -37.41 -7.67 -43.46
CA THR A 121 -36.28 -7.16 -44.26
C THR A 121 -36.20 -7.75 -45.67
N ALA A 122 -37.17 -8.59 -46.06
CA ALA A 122 -37.23 -9.19 -47.39
C ALA A 122 -37.37 -8.09 -48.46
N GLY A 123 -36.40 -8.02 -49.37
CA GLY A 123 -36.38 -7.03 -50.45
C GLY A 123 -35.87 -5.63 -50.06
N LEU A 124 -35.35 -5.43 -48.84
CA LEU A 124 -34.64 -4.20 -48.48
C LEU A 124 -33.20 -4.19 -49.01
N THR A 125 -32.75 -3.05 -49.54
CA THR A 125 -31.36 -2.82 -49.90
C THR A 125 -30.46 -2.65 -48.66
N ALA A 126 -29.14 -2.75 -48.83
CA ALA A 126 -28.20 -2.50 -47.73
C ALA A 126 -28.34 -1.08 -47.14
N ALA A 127 -28.57 -0.08 -48.00
CA ALA A 127 -28.79 1.30 -47.56
C ALA A 127 -30.07 1.46 -46.73
N GLN A 128 -31.15 0.75 -47.09
CA GLN A 128 -32.40 0.79 -46.33
C GLN A 128 -32.27 0.11 -44.96
N LYS A 129 -31.49 -0.98 -44.86
CA LYS A 129 -31.18 -1.62 -43.58
C LYS A 129 -30.34 -0.70 -42.69
N ALA A 130 -29.27 -0.14 -43.23
CA ALA A 130 -28.43 0.83 -42.51
C ALA A 130 -29.22 2.08 -42.07
N PHE A 131 -30.20 2.52 -42.87
CA PHE A 131 -31.09 3.61 -42.47
C PHE A 131 -31.93 3.23 -41.24
N LEU A 132 -32.57 2.05 -41.24
CA LEU A 132 -33.32 1.55 -40.09
C LEU A 132 -32.42 1.41 -38.85
N ASP A 133 -31.23 0.84 -39.00
CA ASP A 133 -30.26 0.73 -37.90
C ASP A 133 -29.90 2.10 -37.32
N SER A 134 -29.76 3.13 -38.17
CA SER A 134 -29.39 4.49 -37.74
C SER A 134 -30.47 5.25 -36.97
N ILE A 135 -31.74 4.84 -37.06
CA ILE A 135 -32.88 5.47 -36.37
C ILE A 135 -33.41 4.61 -35.20
N HIS A 136 -32.98 3.36 -35.11
CA HIS A 136 -33.49 2.36 -34.18
C HIS A 136 -33.44 2.84 -32.72
N ASP A 137 -32.24 3.13 -32.21
CA ASP A 137 -32.04 3.50 -30.81
C ASP A 137 -32.78 4.80 -30.45
N GLY A 138 -32.86 5.73 -31.41
CA GLY A 138 -33.68 6.94 -31.31
C GLY A 138 -35.16 6.59 -31.16
N ALA A 139 -35.69 5.72 -32.02
CA ALA A 139 -37.10 5.33 -31.99
C ALA A 139 -37.46 4.62 -30.67
N ILE A 140 -36.62 3.67 -30.20
CA ILE A 140 -36.81 2.98 -28.93
C ILE A 140 -36.73 3.95 -27.74
N SER A 141 -35.77 4.89 -27.73
CA SER A 141 -35.63 5.86 -26.64
C SER A 141 -36.81 6.85 -26.58
N THR A 142 -37.37 7.27 -27.72
CA THR A 142 -38.56 8.16 -27.72
C THR A 142 -39.80 7.52 -27.13
N TRP A 143 -39.97 6.19 -27.23
CA TRP A 143 -41.02 5.50 -26.47
C TRP A 143 -40.79 5.62 -24.97
N LYS A 144 -39.57 5.29 -24.50
CA LYS A 144 -39.22 5.32 -23.07
C LYS A 144 -39.35 6.71 -22.46
N GLN A 145 -38.99 7.76 -23.22
CA GLN A 145 -38.96 9.13 -22.73
C GLN A 145 -40.29 9.88 -22.91
N TYR A 146 -40.95 9.68 -24.05
CA TYR A 146 -42.06 10.52 -24.50
C TYR A 146 -43.36 9.75 -24.79
N GLY A 147 -43.32 8.42 -24.81
CA GLY A 147 -44.47 7.60 -25.17
C GLY A 147 -44.80 7.62 -26.66
N VAL A 148 -43.86 8.02 -27.52
CA VAL A 148 -44.05 8.00 -28.98
C VAL A 148 -43.79 6.60 -29.51
N LEU A 149 -44.75 6.04 -30.25
CA LEU A 149 -44.70 4.66 -30.74
C LEU A 149 -43.55 4.48 -31.76
N PRO A 150 -42.59 3.55 -31.55
CA PRO A 150 -41.44 3.39 -32.45
C PRO A 150 -41.80 3.08 -33.90
N SER A 151 -42.83 2.28 -34.14
CA SER A 151 -43.31 1.94 -35.48
C SER A 151 -43.86 3.15 -36.23
N LEU A 152 -44.54 4.07 -35.52
CA LEU A 152 -44.96 5.36 -36.08
C LEU A 152 -43.74 6.18 -36.49
N THR A 153 -42.79 6.38 -35.57
CA THR A 153 -41.56 7.13 -35.81
C THR A 153 -40.79 6.60 -37.01
N ALA A 154 -40.61 5.28 -37.10
CA ALA A 154 -39.92 4.64 -38.21
C ALA A 154 -40.68 4.79 -39.53
N ALA A 155 -42.01 4.63 -39.53
CA ALA A 155 -42.83 4.79 -40.73
C ALA A 155 -42.79 6.23 -41.25
N GLN A 156 -42.90 7.22 -40.36
CA GLN A 156 -42.76 8.64 -40.72
C GLN A 156 -41.35 8.92 -41.24
N ALA A 157 -40.29 8.47 -40.56
CA ALA A 157 -38.93 8.65 -41.03
C ALA A 157 -38.71 8.06 -42.43
N ILE A 158 -39.25 6.86 -42.72
CA ILE A 158 -39.18 6.23 -44.05
C ILE A 158 -39.86 7.11 -45.11
N ILE A 159 -41.08 7.58 -44.84
CA ILE A 159 -41.91 8.34 -45.79
C ILE A 159 -41.32 9.72 -46.02
N GLU A 160 -41.05 10.47 -44.94
CA GLU A 160 -40.70 11.89 -45.00
C GLU A 160 -39.29 12.11 -45.57
N SER A 161 -38.37 11.19 -45.30
CA SER A 161 -37.00 11.29 -45.80
C SER A 161 -36.77 10.52 -47.11
N GLY A 162 -37.74 9.70 -47.54
CA GLY A 162 -37.56 8.77 -48.65
C GLY A 162 -36.41 7.79 -48.39
N TRP A 163 -36.44 7.08 -47.25
CA TRP A 163 -35.34 6.21 -46.80
C TRP A 163 -33.99 6.93 -46.58
N GLY A 164 -34.04 8.14 -46.04
CA GLY A 164 -32.87 8.98 -45.78
C GLY A 164 -32.23 9.58 -47.03
N GLN A 165 -32.84 9.42 -48.22
CA GLN A 165 -32.25 9.83 -49.49
C GLN A 165 -32.57 11.28 -49.88
N SER A 166 -33.51 11.94 -49.22
CA SER A 166 -33.77 13.36 -49.49
C SER A 166 -32.53 14.21 -49.19
N SER A 167 -32.34 15.32 -49.91
CA SER A 167 -31.19 16.20 -49.66
C SER A 167 -31.16 16.75 -48.24
N LEU A 168 -32.34 17.01 -47.66
CA LEU A 168 -32.45 17.47 -46.28
C LEU A 168 -32.07 16.38 -45.26
N ALA A 169 -32.47 15.13 -45.49
CA ALA A 169 -32.14 14.00 -44.63
C ALA A 169 -30.69 13.52 -44.78
N SER A 170 -30.21 13.36 -46.02
CA SER A 170 -28.87 12.81 -46.30
C SER A 170 -27.73 13.76 -45.95
N GLN A 171 -27.93 15.08 -46.05
CA GLN A 171 -26.87 16.07 -45.79
C GLN A 171 -26.95 16.71 -44.41
N TYR A 172 -28.16 16.83 -43.85
CA TYR A 172 -28.40 17.56 -42.59
C TYR A 172 -29.10 16.70 -41.52
N HIS A 173 -29.25 15.40 -41.78
CA HIS A 173 -29.87 14.42 -40.88
C HIS A 173 -31.31 14.72 -40.47
N ASN A 174 -32.00 15.66 -41.13
CA ASN A 174 -33.36 16.05 -40.78
C ASN A 174 -34.38 15.16 -41.51
N LEU A 175 -34.84 14.12 -40.82
CA LEU A 175 -35.67 13.07 -41.40
C LEU A 175 -37.15 13.46 -41.54
N PHE A 176 -37.62 14.37 -40.70
CA PHE A 176 -39.05 14.72 -40.56
C PHE A 176 -39.39 16.11 -41.10
N GLY A 177 -38.42 16.81 -41.69
CA GLY A 177 -38.62 18.14 -42.27
C GLY A 177 -38.91 19.23 -41.23
N ILE A 178 -38.42 19.09 -39.99
CA ILE A 178 -38.70 20.03 -38.90
C ILE A 178 -38.00 21.36 -39.17
N LYS A 179 -38.78 22.44 -39.17
CA LYS A 179 -38.30 23.82 -39.39
C LYS A 179 -37.64 24.42 -38.13
N GLY A 180 -36.78 25.41 -38.33
CA GLY A 180 -36.10 26.17 -37.28
C GLY A 180 -34.63 25.80 -37.07
N SER A 181 -34.20 25.79 -35.81
CA SER A 181 -32.82 25.51 -35.39
C SER A 181 -32.82 24.48 -34.24
N TYR A 182 -31.86 23.57 -34.24
CA TYR A 182 -31.63 22.60 -33.17
C TYR A 182 -30.23 22.82 -32.60
N ASN A 183 -30.13 23.20 -31.32
CA ASN A 183 -28.86 23.56 -30.67
C ASN A 183 -28.00 24.56 -31.46
N GLY A 184 -28.65 25.52 -32.15
CA GLY A 184 -27.98 26.49 -33.01
C GLY A 184 -27.71 26.03 -34.45
N HIS A 185 -27.91 24.75 -34.77
CA HIS A 185 -27.72 24.19 -36.11
C HIS A 185 -28.99 24.34 -36.96
N SER A 186 -28.85 24.99 -38.12
CA SER A 186 -29.93 25.23 -39.08
C SER A 186 -29.39 25.34 -40.50
N VAL A 187 -30.20 25.00 -41.50
CA VAL A 187 -29.93 25.18 -42.93
C VAL A 187 -31.12 25.88 -43.60
N THR A 188 -30.85 26.91 -44.40
CA THR A 188 -31.89 27.55 -45.23
C THR A 188 -31.96 26.91 -46.61
N LEU A 189 -33.11 26.35 -46.97
CA LEU A 189 -33.33 25.70 -48.26
C LEU A 189 -34.66 26.15 -48.89
N PRO A 190 -34.77 26.14 -50.23
CA PRO A 190 -36.05 26.38 -50.90
C PRO A 190 -37.02 25.24 -50.58
N THR A 191 -38.24 25.59 -50.21
CA THR A 191 -39.32 24.67 -49.86
C THR A 191 -40.64 25.12 -50.49
N ARG A 192 -41.54 24.17 -50.74
CA ARG A 192 -42.78 24.39 -51.47
C ARG A 192 -43.94 24.53 -50.49
N GLU A 193 -44.47 25.72 -50.33
CA GLU A 193 -45.60 26.03 -49.46
C GLU A 193 -46.91 26.12 -50.24
N VAL A 194 -48.04 25.88 -49.56
CA VAL A 194 -49.38 26.09 -50.13
C VAL A 194 -50.15 27.08 -49.27
N TYR A 195 -50.34 28.30 -49.77
CA TYR A 195 -51.17 29.31 -49.13
C TYR A 195 -52.47 29.47 -49.91
N GLY A 196 -53.62 29.27 -49.27
CA GLY A 196 -54.94 29.48 -49.91
C GLY A 196 -55.17 28.66 -51.20
N GLY A 197 -54.53 27.48 -51.32
CA GLY A 197 -54.61 26.63 -52.51
C GLY A 197 -53.61 26.95 -53.62
N GLN A 198 -52.76 27.97 -53.46
CA GLN A 198 -51.70 28.32 -54.41
C GLN A 198 -50.34 27.85 -53.90
N SER A 199 -49.59 27.17 -54.77
CA SER A 199 -48.25 26.68 -54.47
C SER A 199 -47.21 27.77 -54.73
N VAL A 200 -46.38 28.07 -53.74
CA VAL A 200 -45.25 29.01 -53.84
C VAL A 200 -43.96 28.33 -53.36
N ILE A 201 -42.81 28.77 -53.86
CA ILE A 201 -41.49 28.35 -53.35
C ILE A 201 -40.94 29.48 -52.51
N ILE A 202 -40.60 29.20 -51.25
CA ILE A 202 -39.94 30.14 -50.34
C ILE A 202 -38.65 29.52 -49.82
N ASN A 203 -37.70 30.33 -49.37
CA ASN A 203 -36.58 29.83 -48.57
C ASN A 203 -37.02 29.78 -47.11
N ASP A 204 -36.85 28.62 -46.46
CA ASP A 204 -37.18 28.43 -45.06
C ASP A 204 -36.01 27.77 -44.32
N ALA A 205 -35.95 28.02 -43.01
CA ALA A 205 -34.93 27.47 -42.13
C ALA A 205 -35.37 26.08 -41.63
N PHE A 206 -34.52 25.07 -41.82
CA PHE A 206 -34.71 23.71 -41.33
C PHE A 206 -33.67 23.40 -40.26
N ARG A 207 -34.08 22.62 -39.24
CA ARG A 207 -33.15 22.09 -38.24
C ARG A 207 -32.11 21.20 -38.92
N ALA A 208 -30.90 21.18 -38.39
CA ALA A 208 -29.84 20.26 -38.81
C ALA A 208 -29.32 19.51 -37.57
N TYR A 209 -28.98 18.23 -37.75
CA TYR A 209 -28.56 17.34 -36.67
C TYR A 209 -27.23 16.68 -37.00
N ASP A 210 -26.53 16.18 -35.98
CA ASP A 210 -25.26 15.47 -36.17
C ASP A 210 -25.48 14.04 -36.70
N ASN A 211 -26.65 13.46 -36.41
CA ASN A 211 -27.02 12.11 -36.86
C ASN A 211 -28.54 11.90 -36.87
N ASN A 212 -28.96 10.82 -37.53
CA ASN A 212 -30.37 10.45 -37.68
C ASN A 212 -31.08 10.19 -36.33
N SER A 213 -30.37 9.66 -35.32
CA SER A 213 -30.95 9.39 -33.99
C SER A 213 -31.35 10.68 -33.27
N GLN A 214 -30.55 11.74 -33.35
CA GLN A 214 -30.92 13.07 -32.82
C GLN A 214 -32.17 13.63 -33.51
N SER A 215 -32.31 13.48 -34.83
CA SER A 215 -33.53 13.91 -35.54
C SER A 215 -34.77 13.16 -35.07
N VAL A 216 -34.63 11.89 -34.70
CA VAL A 216 -35.71 11.07 -34.15
C VAL A 216 -36.07 11.51 -32.73
N GLN A 217 -35.08 11.77 -31.89
CA GLN A 217 -35.31 12.27 -30.53
C GLN A 217 -36.02 13.63 -30.53
N ASP A 218 -35.60 14.54 -31.41
CA ASP A 218 -36.22 15.86 -31.58
C ASP A 218 -37.63 15.77 -32.18
N HIS A 219 -37.90 14.81 -33.07
CA HIS A 219 -39.26 14.51 -33.51
C HIS A 219 -40.15 14.03 -32.35
N GLY A 220 -39.62 13.16 -31.49
CA GLY A 220 -40.31 12.75 -30.27
C GLY A 220 -40.67 13.94 -29.37
N TYR A 221 -39.71 14.84 -29.14
CA TYR A 221 -39.95 16.08 -28.40
C TYR A 221 -40.96 16.99 -29.09
N PHE A 222 -40.91 17.14 -30.42
CA PHE A 222 -41.87 17.93 -31.19
C PHE A 222 -43.31 17.47 -30.97
N LEU A 223 -43.56 16.16 -30.90
CA LEU A 223 -44.90 15.62 -30.59
C LEU A 223 -45.32 15.93 -29.15
N VAL A 224 -44.40 15.89 -28.19
CA VAL A 224 -44.68 16.24 -26.78
C VAL A 224 -44.88 17.74 -26.59
N ALA A 225 -44.12 18.58 -27.29
CA ALA A 225 -44.20 20.03 -27.16
C ALA A 225 -45.52 20.57 -27.75
N ASN A 226 -46.10 19.89 -28.73
CA ASN A 226 -47.35 20.30 -29.36
C ASN A 226 -48.55 19.56 -28.78
N SER A 227 -49.29 20.24 -27.91
CA SER A 227 -50.46 19.69 -27.18
C SER A 227 -51.50 18.97 -28.04
N ARG A 228 -51.61 19.29 -29.35
CA ARG A 228 -52.54 18.63 -30.26
C ARG A 228 -52.27 17.12 -30.43
N TYR A 229 -51.04 16.67 -30.18
CA TYR A 229 -50.65 15.27 -30.31
C TYR A 229 -50.64 14.50 -28.98
N HIS A 230 -50.96 15.12 -27.84
CA HIS A 230 -50.88 14.43 -26.54
C HIS A 230 -51.78 13.19 -26.45
N ASN A 231 -52.87 13.18 -27.21
CA ASN A 231 -53.82 12.07 -27.30
C ASN A 231 -53.23 10.77 -27.89
N LEU A 232 -52.10 10.82 -28.62
CA LEU A 232 -51.47 9.63 -29.22
C LEU A 232 -50.33 9.06 -28.37
N LEU A 233 -49.81 9.82 -27.41
CA LEU A 233 -48.72 9.39 -26.54
C LEU A 233 -49.16 8.20 -25.67
N TRP A 234 -48.25 7.25 -25.47
CA TRP A 234 -48.43 6.01 -24.72
C TRP A 234 -49.49 5.04 -25.28
N LYS A 235 -50.05 5.31 -26.46
CA LYS A 235 -50.91 4.34 -27.16
C LYS A 235 -50.06 3.27 -27.84
N THR A 236 -50.44 2.02 -27.60
CA THR A 236 -49.70 0.84 -28.10
C THR A 236 -50.26 0.27 -29.40
N ASN A 237 -51.46 0.70 -29.83
CA ASN A 237 -52.06 0.29 -31.09
C ASN A 237 -51.69 1.27 -32.20
N TYR A 238 -50.81 0.84 -33.12
CA TYR A 238 -50.35 1.70 -34.21
C TYR A 238 -51.50 2.24 -35.08
N ARG A 239 -52.60 1.49 -35.25
CA ARG A 239 -53.74 1.96 -36.08
C ARG A 239 -54.47 3.14 -35.45
N ASP A 240 -54.54 3.17 -34.12
CA ASP A 240 -55.10 4.32 -33.40
C ASP A 240 -54.14 5.51 -33.50
N VAL A 241 -52.84 5.26 -33.34
CA VAL A 241 -51.78 6.28 -33.39
C VAL A 241 -51.70 6.93 -34.78
N THR A 242 -51.71 6.15 -35.87
CA THR A 242 -51.66 6.67 -37.25
C THR A 242 -52.94 7.38 -37.67
N TYR A 243 -54.09 7.02 -37.09
CA TYR A 243 -55.34 7.76 -37.26
C TYR A 243 -55.27 9.13 -36.56
N LEU A 244 -54.87 9.14 -35.28
CA LEU A 244 -54.82 10.34 -34.46
C LEU A 244 -53.82 11.35 -35.01
N ILE A 245 -52.58 10.94 -35.30
CA ILE A 245 -51.55 11.87 -35.80
C ILE A 245 -51.99 12.60 -37.09
N ARG A 246 -52.74 11.93 -37.96
CA ARG A 246 -53.34 12.55 -39.15
C ARG A 246 -54.50 13.47 -38.77
N ALA A 247 -55.41 13.02 -37.90
CA ALA A 247 -56.56 13.80 -37.45
C ALA A 247 -56.15 15.10 -36.75
N ASP A 248 -55.02 15.07 -36.04
CA ASP A 248 -54.43 16.20 -35.32
C ASP A 248 -53.59 17.12 -36.24
N GLY A 249 -53.58 16.84 -37.54
CA GLY A 249 -53.05 17.75 -38.57
C GLY A 249 -51.55 17.62 -38.81
N TYR A 250 -50.94 16.46 -38.59
CA TYR A 250 -49.53 16.24 -38.97
C TYR A 250 -49.33 16.29 -40.49
N ALA A 251 -50.31 15.81 -41.27
CA ALA A 251 -50.30 15.88 -42.72
C ALA A 251 -51.71 16.19 -43.26
N THR A 252 -51.78 16.98 -44.34
CA THR A 252 -53.04 17.34 -45.01
C THR A 252 -53.57 16.27 -45.96
N ASP A 253 -52.77 15.25 -46.28
CA ASP A 253 -53.16 14.13 -47.14
C ASP A 253 -54.24 13.26 -46.47
N PRO A 254 -55.43 13.09 -47.10
CA PRO A 254 -56.46 12.21 -46.56
C PRO A 254 -56.03 10.72 -46.47
N SER A 255 -55.01 10.31 -47.23
CA SER A 255 -54.52 8.92 -47.26
C SER A 255 -53.39 8.64 -46.25
N TYR A 256 -52.92 9.64 -45.50
CA TYR A 256 -51.70 9.54 -44.67
C TYR A 256 -51.76 8.39 -43.66
N THR A 257 -52.91 8.19 -42.99
CA THR A 257 -53.13 7.06 -42.07
C THR A 257 -52.94 5.71 -42.76
N THR A 258 -53.52 5.53 -43.96
CA THR A 258 -53.42 4.29 -44.74
C THR A 258 -51.98 4.06 -45.23
N THR A 259 -51.28 5.13 -45.61
CA THR A 259 -49.87 5.08 -46.01
C THR A 259 -48.99 4.63 -44.85
N LEU A 260 -49.14 5.22 -43.66
CA LEU A 260 -48.40 4.82 -42.46
C LEU A 260 -48.66 3.36 -42.09
N ASN A 261 -49.93 2.94 -42.05
CA ASN A 261 -50.29 1.54 -41.77
C ASN A 261 -49.65 0.58 -42.76
N SER A 262 -49.67 0.91 -44.05
CA SER A 262 -49.07 0.08 -45.10
C SER A 262 -47.56 -0.06 -44.93
N VAL A 263 -46.86 1.00 -44.52
CA VAL A 263 -45.41 0.96 -44.26
C VAL A 263 -45.10 0.13 -43.00
N ILE A 264 -45.85 0.33 -41.92
CA ILE A 264 -45.72 -0.42 -40.66
C ILE A 264 -45.92 -1.92 -40.91
N GLU A 265 -46.99 -2.30 -41.61
CA GLU A 265 -47.30 -3.70 -41.93
C GLU A 265 -46.29 -4.30 -42.91
N ARG A 266 -45.91 -3.58 -43.97
CA ARG A 266 -44.98 -4.07 -44.99
C ARG A 266 -43.61 -4.43 -44.43
N TYR A 267 -43.08 -3.61 -43.53
CA TYR A 267 -41.73 -3.79 -42.97
C TYR A 267 -41.75 -4.40 -41.57
N GLY A 268 -42.92 -4.77 -41.05
CA GLY A 268 -43.05 -5.37 -39.72
C GLY A 268 -42.55 -4.46 -38.61
N LEU A 269 -42.78 -3.14 -38.71
CA LEU A 269 -42.21 -2.14 -37.78
C LEU A 269 -42.75 -2.26 -36.35
N THR A 270 -43.86 -2.97 -36.15
CA THR A 270 -44.37 -3.33 -34.82
C THR A 270 -43.39 -4.21 -34.02
N ALA A 271 -42.35 -4.76 -34.67
CA ALA A 271 -41.21 -5.37 -34.01
C ALA A 271 -40.54 -4.42 -33.01
N TRP A 272 -40.36 -3.15 -33.39
CA TRP A 272 -39.73 -2.14 -32.54
C TRP A 272 -40.66 -1.66 -31.42
N ASP A 273 -41.98 -1.67 -31.65
CA ASP A 273 -42.96 -1.45 -30.60
C ASP A 273 -42.82 -2.53 -29.53
N GLN A 274 -42.80 -3.80 -29.96
CA GLN A 274 -42.66 -4.93 -29.06
C GLN A 274 -41.34 -4.90 -28.29
N GLU A 275 -40.24 -4.50 -28.93
CA GLU A 275 -38.94 -4.29 -28.28
C GLU A 275 -39.00 -3.17 -27.25
N ALA A 276 -39.61 -2.04 -27.58
CA ALA A 276 -39.72 -0.90 -26.68
C ALA A 276 -40.63 -1.18 -25.47
N PHE A 277 -41.65 -2.03 -25.66
CA PHE A 277 -42.53 -2.50 -24.58
C PHE A 277 -41.82 -3.52 -23.68
N ASP A 278 -40.81 -4.22 -24.20
CA ASP A 278 -40.17 -5.33 -23.51
C ASP A 278 -39.03 -4.89 -22.58
N THR A 279 -39.39 -4.32 -21.43
CA THR A 279 -38.41 -4.02 -20.36
C THR A 279 -37.94 -5.32 -19.70
N ASN A 280 -36.63 -5.55 -19.62
CA ASN A 280 -36.02 -6.65 -18.84
C ASN A 280 -34.65 -6.18 -18.35
N THR A 281 -34.61 -5.51 -17.20
CA THR A 281 -33.43 -4.80 -16.70
C THR A 281 -33.39 -4.82 -15.18
N GLY A 282 -32.22 -4.58 -14.60
CA GLY A 282 -32.00 -4.82 -13.18
C GLY A 282 -30.57 -4.49 -12.80
N HIS A 283 -30.28 -4.64 -11.52
CA HIS A 283 -28.94 -4.48 -10.96
C HIS A 283 -28.80 -5.34 -9.70
N VAL A 284 -27.59 -5.84 -9.44
CA VAL A 284 -27.23 -6.43 -8.14
C VAL A 284 -26.56 -5.35 -7.30
N ASP A 285 -27.19 -4.96 -6.21
CA ASP A 285 -26.74 -3.90 -5.31
C ASP A 285 -25.64 -4.40 -4.35
N ASP A 286 -25.73 -5.66 -3.92
CA ASP A 286 -24.73 -6.29 -3.05
C ASP A 286 -24.67 -7.80 -3.31
N LEU A 287 -23.45 -8.32 -3.43
CA LEU A 287 -23.11 -9.74 -3.38
C LEU A 287 -21.83 -9.89 -2.56
N SER A 288 -21.98 -10.17 -1.27
CA SER A 288 -20.86 -10.17 -0.31
C SER A 288 -20.98 -11.25 0.76
N VAL A 289 -19.84 -11.70 1.28
CA VAL A 289 -19.77 -12.68 2.37
C VAL A 289 -19.74 -11.95 3.71
N ARG A 290 -20.72 -12.20 4.56
CA ARG A 290 -20.86 -11.59 5.89
C ARG A 290 -20.80 -12.67 6.95
N GLY A 291 -19.59 -12.96 7.45
CA GLY A 291 -19.38 -14.10 8.34
C GLY A 291 -19.67 -15.42 7.64
N ASP A 292 -20.58 -16.24 8.18
CA ASP A 292 -20.99 -17.51 7.58
C ASP A 292 -22.17 -17.39 6.60
N GLN A 293 -22.52 -16.18 6.20
CA GLN A 293 -23.63 -15.91 5.28
C GLN A 293 -23.14 -15.25 3.97
N LEU A 294 -23.81 -15.55 2.87
CA LEU A 294 -23.73 -14.85 1.60
C LEU A 294 -24.98 -13.97 1.47
N HIS A 295 -24.78 -12.65 1.41
CA HIS A 295 -25.82 -11.67 1.23
C HIS A 295 -25.94 -11.30 -0.25
N ILE A 296 -27.15 -11.34 -0.80
CA ILE A 296 -27.45 -10.99 -2.18
C ILE A 296 -28.65 -10.04 -2.19
N SER A 297 -28.47 -8.83 -2.72
CA SER A 297 -29.56 -7.86 -2.88
C SER A 297 -29.49 -7.15 -4.22
N GLY A 298 -30.63 -6.63 -4.69
CA GLY A 298 -30.72 -5.97 -5.97
C GLY A 298 -32.16 -5.75 -6.41
N TRP A 299 -32.35 -5.51 -7.70
CA TRP A 299 -33.67 -5.35 -8.29
C TRP A 299 -33.71 -5.86 -9.74
N HIS A 300 -34.88 -6.30 -10.19
CA HIS A 300 -35.13 -6.78 -11.55
C HIS A 300 -36.54 -6.38 -12.00
N VAL A 301 -36.62 -5.47 -12.97
CA VAL A 301 -37.84 -5.02 -13.64
C VAL A 301 -38.03 -5.78 -14.94
N ALA A 302 -39.15 -6.48 -15.07
CA ALA A 302 -39.54 -7.16 -16.29
C ALA A 302 -40.99 -6.83 -16.70
N SER A 303 -41.20 -6.45 -17.96
CA SER A 303 -42.51 -6.14 -18.58
C SER A 303 -43.49 -7.32 -18.50
N ALA A 304 -42.99 -8.55 -18.59
CA ALA A 304 -43.76 -9.79 -18.48
C ALA A 304 -44.01 -10.22 -17.03
N SER A 305 -43.40 -9.55 -16.04
CA SER A 305 -43.63 -9.88 -14.64
C SER A 305 -45.02 -9.40 -14.21
N ASN A 306 -45.80 -10.31 -13.61
CA ASN A 306 -47.07 -9.96 -12.97
C ASN A 306 -47.04 -10.37 -11.49
N SER A 307 -48.05 -9.95 -10.73
CA SER A 307 -48.14 -10.20 -9.28
C SER A 307 -48.20 -11.68 -8.91
N ASN A 308 -48.59 -12.56 -9.85
CA ASN A 308 -48.80 -13.98 -9.61
C ASN A 308 -47.58 -14.84 -9.96
N MET A 309 -46.53 -14.24 -10.54
CA MET A 309 -45.30 -14.94 -10.88
C MET A 309 -44.36 -15.02 -9.68
N HIS A 310 -43.77 -16.19 -9.51
CA HIS A 310 -42.67 -16.43 -8.58
C HIS A 310 -41.43 -15.65 -9.02
N HIS A 311 -40.60 -15.27 -8.04
CA HIS A 311 -39.35 -14.54 -8.28
C HIS A 311 -38.22 -15.37 -7.70
N PHE A 312 -37.40 -15.96 -8.56
CA PHE A 312 -36.28 -16.77 -8.15
C PHE A 312 -34.97 -16.01 -8.27
N ILE A 313 -34.11 -16.17 -7.28
CA ILE A 313 -32.68 -15.87 -7.39
C ILE A 313 -31.94 -17.19 -7.54
N ILE A 314 -31.20 -17.30 -8.62
CA ILE A 314 -30.43 -18.48 -9.00
C ILE A 314 -28.96 -18.06 -9.03
N LEU A 315 -28.10 -18.84 -8.39
CA LEU A 315 -26.66 -18.65 -8.41
C LEU A 315 -26.05 -19.73 -9.29
N LEU A 316 -25.32 -19.30 -10.32
CA LEU A 316 -24.56 -20.18 -11.20
C LEU A 316 -23.07 -20.03 -10.93
N ASP A 317 -22.30 -21.07 -11.23
CA ASP A 317 -20.86 -20.96 -11.40
C ASP A 317 -20.59 -20.10 -12.63
N GLY A 318 -19.95 -18.95 -12.45
CA GLY A 318 -19.71 -17.97 -13.49
C GLY A 318 -18.76 -18.44 -14.60
N ASN A 319 -18.08 -19.58 -14.43
CA ASN A 319 -17.21 -20.16 -15.45
C ASN A 319 -17.90 -21.30 -16.22
N THR A 320 -18.80 -22.05 -15.59
CA THR A 320 -19.43 -23.25 -16.20
C THR A 320 -20.93 -23.11 -16.43
N ASP A 321 -21.56 -22.04 -15.96
CA ASP A 321 -23.01 -21.83 -15.89
C ASP A 321 -23.77 -22.96 -15.15
N GLN A 322 -23.07 -23.78 -14.36
CA GLN A 322 -23.69 -24.81 -13.54
C GLN A 322 -24.49 -24.17 -12.40
N GLU A 323 -25.75 -24.59 -12.23
CA GLU A 323 -26.57 -24.15 -11.09
C GLU A 323 -26.00 -24.64 -9.76
N LEU A 324 -25.72 -23.69 -8.88
CA LEU A 324 -25.19 -23.92 -7.54
C LEU A 324 -26.29 -23.80 -6.48
N TYR A 325 -27.23 -22.88 -6.71
CA TYR A 325 -28.28 -22.56 -5.75
C TYR A 325 -29.47 -21.90 -6.42
N ARG A 326 -30.65 -22.08 -5.84
CA ARG A 326 -31.92 -21.47 -6.27
C ARG A 326 -32.82 -21.27 -5.07
N GLN A 327 -33.46 -20.10 -5.01
CA GLN A 327 -34.45 -19.79 -3.98
C GLN A 327 -35.57 -18.91 -4.54
N ASP A 328 -36.82 -19.21 -4.17
CA ASP A 328 -37.96 -18.31 -4.37
C ASP A 328 -37.89 -17.18 -3.34
N VAL A 329 -37.97 -15.94 -3.79
CA VAL A 329 -37.73 -14.75 -2.99
C VAL A 329 -38.95 -13.85 -2.95
N SER A 330 -39.15 -13.21 -1.80
CA SER A 330 -40.18 -12.18 -1.67
C SER A 330 -39.71 -10.88 -2.30
N LYS A 331 -40.57 -10.26 -3.10
CA LYS A 331 -40.30 -8.96 -3.73
C LYS A 331 -40.27 -7.86 -2.68
N THR A 332 -39.26 -7.00 -2.71
CA THR A 332 -39.16 -5.82 -1.85
C THR A 332 -39.51 -4.55 -2.63
N TYR A 333 -40.18 -3.60 -1.96
CA TYR A 333 -40.58 -2.34 -2.60
C TYR A 333 -39.42 -1.35 -2.69
N ARG A 334 -39.25 -0.72 -3.86
CA ARG A 334 -38.19 0.21 -4.25
C ARG A 334 -38.79 1.44 -4.93
N GLN A 335 -38.89 2.54 -4.18
CA GLN A 335 -39.51 3.78 -4.66
C GLN A 335 -38.69 4.45 -5.78
N ASP A 336 -37.37 4.39 -5.67
CA ASP A 336 -36.42 4.87 -6.67
C ASP A 336 -36.64 4.20 -8.03
N ILE A 337 -36.85 2.87 -8.03
CA ILE A 337 -37.11 2.10 -9.25
C ILE A 337 -38.51 2.37 -9.80
N GLN A 338 -39.52 2.55 -8.94
CA GLN A 338 -40.87 2.94 -9.37
C GLN A 338 -40.89 4.31 -10.08
N ASN A 339 -40.05 5.26 -9.65
CA ASN A 339 -39.94 6.56 -10.28
C ASN A 339 -39.25 6.48 -11.64
N LEU A 340 -38.22 5.62 -11.77
CA LEU A 340 -37.47 5.46 -13.00
C LEU A 340 -38.24 4.70 -14.09
N TYR A 341 -39.06 3.72 -13.70
CA TYR A 341 -39.87 2.90 -14.60
C TYR A 341 -41.37 3.03 -14.30
N SER A 342 -41.86 4.27 -14.22
CA SER A 342 -43.24 4.60 -13.81
C SER A 342 -44.32 3.94 -14.65
N ASN A 343 -44.02 3.64 -15.91
CA ASN A 343 -44.95 3.09 -16.88
C ASN A 343 -44.89 1.57 -16.98
N THR A 344 -43.98 0.93 -16.24
CA THR A 344 -43.88 -0.53 -16.14
C THR A 344 -44.63 -1.01 -14.90
N GLY A 345 -45.66 -1.84 -15.12
CA GLY A 345 -46.47 -2.40 -14.03
C GLY A 345 -45.59 -3.11 -12.99
N ALA A 346 -45.81 -2.81 -11.71
CA ALA A 346 -45.10 -3.38 -10.57
C ALA A 346 -43.57 -3.12 -10.52
N ALA A 347 -43.05 -2.12 -11.24
CA ALA A 347 -41.62 -1.75 -11.17
C ALA A 347 -41.13 -1.46 -9.75
N GLY A 348 -41.98 -0.88 -8.90
CA GLY A 348 -41.66 -0.67 -7.49
C GLY A 348 -41.47 -1.97 -6.70
N TRP A 349 -42.10 -3.09 -7.09
CA TRP A 349 -41.95 -4.39 -6.42
C TRP A 349 -40.95 -5.29 -7.15
N SER A 350 -39.80 -4.73 -7.53
CA SER A 350 -38.74 -5.41 -8.29
C SER A 350 -37.56 -5.84 -7.43
N GLY A 351 -37.48 -5.37 -6.19
CA GLY A 351 -36.35 -5.60 -5.31
C GLY A 351 -36.29 -7.05 -4.80
N PHE A 352 -35.08 -7.50 -4.49
CA PHE A 352 -34.83 -8.73 -3.75
C PHE A 352 -33.71 -8.50 -2.74
N ASP A 353 -33.80 -9.19 -1.61
CA ASP A 353 -32.81 -9.17 -0.53
C ASP A 353 -32.86 -10.54 0.16
N ILE A 354 -31.80 -11.32 0.00
CA ILE A 354 -31.67 -12.65 0.59
C ILE A 354 -30.32 -12.82 1.27
N THR A 355 -30.35 -13.63 2.32
CA THR A 355 -29.17 -14.10 3.03
C THR A 355 -29.21 -15.62 3.07
N ILE A 356 -28.16 -16.27 2.59
CA ILE A 356 -28.05 -17.73 2.54
C ILE A 356 -26.74 -18.19 3.19
N PRO A 357 -26.65 -19.44 3.69
CA PRO A 357 -25.40 -19.94 4.24
C PRO A 357 -24.26 -19.92 3.20
N TYR A 358 -23.12 -19.33 3.57
CA TYR A 358 -21.92 -19.37 2.75
C TYR A 358 -21.20 -20.70 2.96
N THR A 359 -21.14 -21.51 1.90
CA THR A 359 -20.63 -22.89 1.93
C THR A 359 -19.48 -23.06 0.94
N SER A 360 -18.81 -24.23 0.98
CA SER A 360 -17.78 -24.60 0.00
C SER A 360 -18.28 -24.64 -1.45
N THR A 361 -19.60 -24.64 -1.66
CA THR A 361 -20.22 -24.48 -2.97
C THR A 361 -19.89 -23.12 -3.60
N PHE A 362 -19.76 -22.06 -2.79
CA PHE A 362 -19.53 -20.70 -3.28
C PHE A 362 -18.09 -20.23 -3.08
N ALA A 363 -17.41 -20.73 -2.04
CA ALA A 363 -16.11 -20.21 -1.64
C ALA A 363 -15.03 -20.36 -2.73
N GLY A 364 -14.37 -19.23 -3.06
CA GLY A 364 -13.34 -19.17 -4.08
C GLY A 364 -13.84 -19.17 -5.52
N ARG A 365 -15.17 -19.10 -5.76
CA ARG A 365 -15.75 -19.18 -7.11
C ARG A 365 -16.14 -17.82 -7.68
N ASN A 366 -16.28 -17.78 -9.00
CA ASN A 366 -17.02 -16.73 -9.69
C ASN A 366 -18.51 -17.08 -9.60
N ILE A 367 -19.34 -16.17 -9.10
CA ILE A 367 -20.77 -16.37 -8.93
C ILE A 367 -21.50 -15.47 -9.91
N LYS A 368 -22.34 -16.08 -10.74
CA LYS A 368 -23.25 -15.37 -11.63
C LYS A 368 -24.64 -15.41 -11.03
N VAL A 369 -25.22 -14.24 -10.80
CA VAL A 369 -26.60 -14.12 -10.31
C VAL A 369 -27.53 -14.13 -11.52
N VAL A 370 -28.62 -14.88 -11.41
CA VAL A 370 -29.74 -14.83 -12.34
C VAL A 370 -31.01 -14.55 -11.55
N SER A 371 -31.70 -13.48 -11.93
CA SER A 371 -33.03 -13.19 -11.44
C SER A 371 -34.06 -13.69 -12.45
N ARG A 372 -34.99 -14.54 -12.00
CA ARG A 372 -36.01 -15.16 -12.85
C ARG A 372 -37.40 -14.87 -12.34
N TYR A 373 -38.26 -14.32 -13.18
CA TYR A 373 -39.70 -14.42 -12.99
C TYR A 373 -40.22 -15.66 -13.71
N THR A 374 -41.09 -16.45 -13.10
CA THR A 374 -41.74 -17.60 -13.77
C THR A 374 -43.11 -17.91 -13.17
N ASN A 375 -43.98 -18.57 -13.95
CA ASN A 375 -45.25 -19.11 -13.44
C ASN A 375 -45.07 -20.50 -12.81
N ASP A 376 -43.89 -21.10 -12.94
CA ASP A 376 -43.60 -22.40 -12.37
C ASP A 376 -43.16 -22.27 -10.90
N ALA A 377 -43.83 -23.01 -10.02
CA ALA A 377 -43.58 -22.97 -8.58
C ALA A 377 -42.21 -23.56 -8.16
N LYS A 378 -41.50 -24.25 -9.06
CA LYS A 378 -40.14 -24.76 -8.84
C LYS A 378 -39.06 -23.87 -9.46
N GLY A 379 -39.45 -22.84 -10.19
CA GLY A 379 -38.53 -21.91 -10.82
C GLY A 379 -38.10 -22.32 -12.23
N ASP A 380 -38.70 -23.35 -12.83
CA ASP A 380 -38.36 -23.74 -14.20
C ASP A 380 -38.76 -22.65 -15.21
N PRO A 381 -38.09 -22.53 -16.37
CA PRO A 381 -38.44 -21.52 -17.37
C PRO A 381 -39.80 -21.86 -17.99
N ASN A 382 -40.89 -21.30 -17.44
CA ASN A 382 -42.25 -21.50 -17.94
C ASN A 382 -43.00 -20.17 -18.02
N GLY A 383 -42.89 -19.53 -19.18
CA GLY A 383 -43.61 -18.29 -19.50
C GLY A 383 -43.15 -17.06 -18.72
N GLY A 384 -41.89 -17.02 -18.28
CA GLY A 384 -41.31 -15.87 -17.58
C GLY A 384 -39.96 -15.43 -18.13
N LYS A 385 -39.29 -14.50 -17.42
CA LYS A 385 -38.09 -13.79 -17.90
C LYS A 385 -36.92 -13.92 -16.96
N ASP A 386 -35.76 -14.16 -17.57
CA ASP A 386 -34.47 -14.21 -16.89
C ASP A 386 -33.70 -12.92 -17.14
N LEU A 387 -33.02 -12.47 -16.11
CA LEU A 387 -31.98 -11.47 -16.20
C LEU A 387 -30.72 -12.02 -15.53
N SER A 388 -29.67 -12.19 -16.33
CA SER A 388 -28.36 -12.57 -15.85
C SER A 388 -27.53 -11.33 -15.55
N PHE A 389 -26.74 -11.38 -14.50
CA PHE A 389 -25.81 -10.32 -14.13
C PHE A 389 -24.37 -10.75 -14.40
N ASN A 390 -23.46 -9.79 -14.49
CA ASN A 390 -22.03 -10.09 -14.57
C ASN A 390 -21.56 -10.94 -13.38
N SER A 391 -20.58 -11.82 -13.61
CA SER A 391 -20.03 -12.69 -12.56
C SER A 391 -19.23 -11.89 -11.53
N VAL A 392 -19.35 -12.30 -10.28
CA VAL A 392 -18.69 -11.74 -9.09
C VAL A 392 -17.72 -12.76 -8.51
N SER A 393 -16.45 -12.39 -8.34
CA SER A 393 -15.44 -13.30 -7.75
C SER A 393 -15.47 -13.27 -6.22
N LEU A 394 -15.83 -14.38 -5.59
CA LEU A 394 -15.77 -14.60 -4.14
C LEU A 394 -14.44 -15.29 -3.75
N ASN A 395 -13.32 -14.67 -4.11
CA ASN A 395 -11.98 -15.24 -3.96
C ASN A 395 -10.97 -14.28 -3.33
N ALA A 396 -11.44 -13.29 -2.59
CA ALA A 396 -10.56 -12.31 -1.98
C ALA A 396 -9.58 -12.98 -0.99
N ASN A 397 -8.34 -12.50 -0.98
CA ASN A 397 -7.25 -12.98 -0.12
C ASN A 397 -6.36 -11.79 0.26
N MET A 398 -6.53 -11.29 1.48
CA MET A 398 -5.89 -10.07 1.97
C MET A 398 -5.22 -10.30 3.30
N ALA A 399 -4.10 -9.63 3.52
CA ALA A 399 -3.39 -9.71 4.79
C ALA A 399 -2.49 -8.50 5.01
N ALA A 400 -2.13 -8.20 6.25
CA ALA A 400 -1.02 -7.31 6.56
C ALA A 400 -0.23 -7.81 7.77
N LEU A 401 1.08 -7.55 7.78
CA LEU A 401 1.91 -7.69 8.97
C LEU A 401 1.86 -6.37 9.74
N ASP A 402 1.35 -6.44 10.97
CA ASP A 402 1.39 -5.32 11.89
C ASP A 402 2.78 -5.18 12.53
N ASN A 403 3.46 -6.32 12.76
CA ASN A 403 4.80 -6.34 13.32
C ASN A 403 5.60 -7.57 12.88
N MET A 404 6.91 -7.37 12.70
CA MET A 404 7.93 -8.42 12.59
C MET A 404 9.25 -7.84 13.12
N SER A 405 9.36 -7.62 14.43
CA SER A 405 10.50 -6.90 15.02
C SER A 405 11.26 -7.77 16.01
N LEU A 406 12.59 -7.68 15.98
CA LEU A 406 13.43 -8.19 17.04
C LEU A 406 13.27 -7.33 18.31
N ASP A 407 13.24 -7.97 19.47
CA ASP A 407 13.25 -7.33 20.79
C ASP A 407 14.61 -7.57 21.45
N ALA A 408 15.39 -6.49 21.61
CA ALA A 408 16.73 -6.54 22.21
C ALA A 408 16.75 -6.94 23.70
N THR A 409 15.61 -6.91 24.39
CA THR A 409 15.51 -7.30 25.80
C THR A 409 15.41 -8.81 25.93
N THR A 410 14.61 -9.44 25.08
CA THR A 410 14.34 -10.89 25.15
C THR A 410 15.16 -11.68 24.12
N GLY A 411 15.67 -11.05 23.07
CA GLY A 411 16.31 -11.72 21.95
C GLY A 411 15.34 -12.45 21.02
N ASN A 412 14.04 -12.11 21.05
CA ASN A 412 13.00 -12.77 20.25
C ASN A 412 12.49 -11.85 19.13
N ILE A 413 11.98 -12.44 18.06
CA ILE A 413 11.19 -11.75 17.04
C ILE A 413 9.71 -11.83 17.44
N ASN A 414 9.07 -10.67 17.57
CA ASN A 414 7.63 -10.56 17.71
C ASN A 414 7.00 -10.40 16.32
N ILE A 415 6.13 -11.33 15.94
CA ILE A 415 5.41 -11.36 14.66
C ILE A 415 3.92 -11.25 14.95
N SER A 416 3.26 -10.32 14.30
CA SER A 416 1.80 -10.18 14.37
C SER A 416 1.25 -9.58 13.09
N GLY A 417 0.00 -9.89 12.80
CA GLY A 417 -0.67 -9.41 11.61
C GLY A 417 -2.09 -9.91 11.54
N TRP A 418 -2.66 -9.82 10.36
CA TRP A 418 -3.93 -10.41 10.02
C TRP A 418 -3.90 -10.98 8.60
N HIS A 419 -4.67 -12.04 8.36
CA HIS A 419 -4.88 -12.66 7.07
C HIS A 419 -6.34 -13.11 6.99
N ALA A 420 -7.07 -12.57 6.02
CA ALA A 420 -8.45 -12.84 5.77
C ALA A 420 -8.65 -13.24 4.30
N ALA A 421 -9.36 -14.34 4.06
CA ALA A 421 -9.58 -14.88 2.73
C ALA A 421 -10.93 -15.60 2.63
N ASP A 422 -11.64 -15.40 1.53
CA ASP A 422 -12.94 -16.04 1.25
C ASP A 422 -12.81 -17.58 1.18
N ASN A 423 -11.70 -18.04 0.60
CA ASN A 423 -11.39 -19.46 0.48
C ASN A 423 -10.83 -20.06 1.79
N SER A 424 -10.82 -19.34 2.91
CA SER A 424 -10.47 -19.92 4.23
C SER A 424 -11.62 -20.72 4.86
N LEU A 425 -12.82 -20.66 4.29
CA LEU A 425 -13.96 -21.48 4.73
C LEU A 425 -13.60 -22.97 4.78
N GLY A 426 -13.90 -23.62 5.91
CA GLY A 426 -13.60 -25.03 6.16
C GLY A 426 -12.13 -25.34 6.51
N LYS A 427 -11.23 -24.35 6.40
CA LYS A 427 -9.80 -24.49 6.69
C LYS A 427 -9.50 -24.11 8.14
N LYS A 428 -9.68 -25.05 9.04
CA LYS A 428 -9.67 -24.84 10.51
C LYS A 428 -8.29 -24.53 11.10
N TYR A 429 -7.20 -24.82 10.38
CA TYR A 429 -5.85 -24.67 10.90
C TYR A 429 -5.19 -23.44 10.32
N HIS A 430 -4.77 -22.51 11.17
CA HIS A 430 -4.07 -21.29 10.81
C HIS A 430 -2.60 -21.42 11.17
N TYR A 431 -1.72 -21.46 10.17
CA TYR A 431 -0.28 -21.57 10.35
C TYR A 431 0.42 -20.27 10.00
N ILE A 432 1.44 -19.95 10.80
CA ILE A 432 2.48 -18.99 10.45
C ILE A 432 3.73 -19.79 10.10
N ILE A 433 4.21 -19.63 8.87
CA ILE A 433 5.37 -20.32 8.35
C ILE A 433 6.49 -19.30 8.20
N ILE A 434 7.67 -19.67 8.67
CA ILE A 434 8.90 -18.88 8.53
C ILE A 434 9.69 -19.48 7.38
N PHE A 435 9.94 -18.68 6.36
CA PHE A 435 10.60 -19.10 5.12
C PHE A 435 11.85 -18.25 4.90
N ASP A 436 12.97 -18.89 4.60
CA ASP A 436 14.19 -18.25 4.17
C ASP A 436 14.15 -18.09 2.64
N GLY A 437 13.85 -16.87 2.18
CA GLY A 437 13.82 -16.51 0.77
C GLY A 437 15.20 -16.53 0.11
N SER A 438 16.27 -16.31 0.88
CA SER A 438 17.65 -16.36 0.36
C SER A 438 18.07 -17.80 0.05
N LYS A 439 17.65 -18.76 0.87
CA LYS A 439 17.95 -20.18 0.68
C LYS A 439 16.84 -20.98 0.01
N GLN A 440 15.66 -20.38 -0.19
CA GLN A 440 14.45 -21.04 -0.70
C GLN A 440 13.99 -22.22 0.17
N THR A 441 14.09 -22.07 1.49
CA THR A 441 13.81 -23.16 2.44
C THR A 441 12.84 -22.72 3.52
N GLU A 442 11.87 -23.57 3.82
CA GLU A 442 11.04 -23.42 5.02
C GLU A 442 11.89 -23.68 6.27
N LEU A 443 11.87 -22.77 7.25
CA LEU A 443 12.61 -22.88 8.52
C LEU A 443 11.73 -23.40 9.66
N GLY A 444 10.41 -23.30 9.52
CA GLY A 444 9.47 -23.84 10.49
C GLY A 444 8.05 -23.35 10.26
N ARG A 445 7.07 -24.07 10.83
CA ARG A 445 5.65 -23.73 10.78
C ARG A 445 5.01 -23.86 12.15
N TYR A 446 4.12 -22.94 12.48
CA TYR A 446 3.55 -22.81 13.81
C TYR A 446 2.05 -22.65 13.72
N LEU A 447 1.31 -23.55 14.37
CA LEU A 447 -0.14 -23.43 14.48
C LEU A 447 -0.43 -22.27 15.44
N VAL A 448 -1.20 -21.29 14.97
CA VAL A 448 -1.61 -20.11 15.73
C VAL A 448 -3.11 -20.11 15.92
N ASN A 449 -3.54 -19.50 17.02
CA ASN A 449 -4.95 -19.21 17.22
C ASN A 449 -5.28 -17.88 16.51
N SER A 450 -6.45 -17.85 15.87
CA SER A 450 -6.98 -16.61 15.31
C SER A 450 -7.31 -15.61 16.41
N VAL A 451 -6.97 -14.34 16.16
CA VAL A 451 -7.22 -13.21 17.05
C VAL A 451 -8.30 -12.33 16.43
N THR A 452 -9.24 -11.87 17.25
CA THR A 452 -10.32 -10.99 16.79
C THR A 452 -9.78 -9.62 16.34
N ARG A 453 -10.21 -9.15 15.16
CA ARG A 453 -9.81 -7.90 14.53
C ARG A 453 -11.02 -7.11 14.02
N ASN A 454 -11.63 -6.34 14.91
CA ASN A 454 -12.80 -5.52 14.60
C ASN A 454 -12.50 -4.39 13.61
N ASP A 455 -11.27 -3.88 13.63
CA ASP A 455 -10.75 -2.91 12.67
C ASP A 455 -10.70 -3.50 11.25
N VAL A 456 -10.23 -4.74 11.11
CA VAL A 456 -10.20 -5.46 9.82
C VAL A 456 -11.62 -5.76 9.34
N ALA A 457 -12.50 -6.25 10.22
CA ALA A 457 -13.92 -6.48 9.88
C ALA A 457 -14.64 -5.20 9.41
N ARG A 458 -14.30 -4.04 9.99
CA ARG A 458 -14.87 -2.76 9.56
C ARG A 458 -14.33 -2.30 8.22
N ALA A 459 -13.04 -2.53 7.95
CA ALA A 459 -12.42 -2.17 6.68
C ALA A 459 -12.83 -3.12 5.54
N PHE A 460 -13.08 -4.39 5.85
CA PHE A 460 -13.40 -5.45 4.90
C PHE A 460 -14.64 -6.25 5.35
N PRO A 461 -15.84 -5.63 5.39
CA PRO A 461 -17.04 -6.27 5.92
C PRO A 461 -17.57 -7.43 5.06
N GLY A 462 -17.17 -7.50 3.79
CA GLY A 462 -17.56 -8.54 2.84
C GLY A 462 -16.60 -9.74 2.74
N LEU A 463 -15.61 -9.83 3.63
CA LEU A 463 -14.57 -10.86 3.61
C LEU A 463 -14.80 -11.89 4.73
N TYR A 464 -14.89 -13.17 4.35
CA TYR A 464 -15.37 -14.26 5.22
C TYR A 464 -14.87 -14.24 6.67
N ASN A 465 -13.56 -14.30 6.90
CA ASN A 465 -12.96 -14.39 8.23
C ASN A 465 -12.33 -13.08 8.72
N ALA A 466 -12.71 -11.92 8.16
CA ALA A 466 -12.10 -10.63 8.52
C ALA A 466 -12.09 -10.35 10.04
N ALA A 467 -13.17 -10.69 10.74
CA ALA A 467 -13.29 -10.52 12.18
C ALA A 467 -12.34 -11.43 12.99
N ASN A 468 -11.94 -12.58 12.46
CA ASN A 468 -11.06 -13.56 13.13
C ASN A 468 -9.80 -13.80 12.29
N SER A 469 -9.24 -12.73 11.74
CA SER A 469 -8.13 -12.78 10.81
C SER A 469 -6.76 -12.62 11.46
N GLY A 470 -6.73 -12.12 12.70
CA GLY A 470 -5.49 -11.77 13.40
C GLY A 470 -4.66 -12.98 13.78
N PHE A 471 -3.34 -12.80 13.88
CA PHE A 471 -2.42 -13.79 14.41
C PHE A 471 -1.27 -13.14 15.19
N SER A 472 -0.64 -13.92 16.07
CA SER A 472 0.59 -13.53 16.75
C SER A 472 1.49 -14.74 16.99
N LEU A 473 2.80 -14.53 16.83
CA LEU A 473 3.85 -15.52 17.05
C LEU A 473 5.07 -14.81 17.65
N LYS A 474 5.63 -15.38 18.72
CA LYS A 474 6.93 -14.96 19.26
C LYS A 474 7.95 -16.05 18.94
N LEU A 475 9.02 -15.70 18.23
CA LEU A 475 10.02 -16.63 17.72
C LEU A 475 11.40 -16.33 18.32
N LYS A 476 12.11 -17.34 18.83
CA LYS A 476 13.49 -17.20 19.31
C LYS A 476 14.42 -16.88 18.14
N PHE A 477 15.19 -15.79 18.26
CA PHE A 477 16.14 -15.42 17.22
C PHE A 477 17.32 -16.39 17.20
N SER A 478 17.77 -16.77 16.01
CA SER A 478 18.87 -17.73 15.84
C SER A 478 19.74 -17.36 14.64
N SER A 479 20.90 -17.99 14.52
CA SER A 479 21.82 -17.79 13.40
C SER A 479 21.22 -18.16 12.04
N ALA A 480 20.16 -18.97 11.99
CA ALA A 480 19.46 -19.30 10.74
C ALA A 480 18.59 -18.15 10.21
N LEU A 481 18.36 -17.09 11.01
CA LEU A 481 17.53 -15.93 10.66
C LEU A 481 18.37 -14.67 10.40
N ALA A 482 19.62 -14.64 10.86
CA ALA A 482 20.47 -13.47 10.81
C ALA A 482 21.14 -13.34 9.43
N GLY A 483 20.95 -12.19 8.77
CA GLY A 483 21.55 -11.87 7.47
C GLY A 483 20.71 -12.29 6.26
N ASP A 484 19.80 -13.24 6.40
CA ASP A 484 18.98 -13.76 5.29
C ASP A 484 17.66 -12.99 5.11
N GLN A 485 17.01 -13.16 3.95
CA GLN A 485 15.68 -12.63 3.66
C GLN A 485 14.60 -13.54 4.25
N ILE A 486 14.05 -13.17 5.40
CA ILE A 486 13.05 -13.97 6.10
C ILE A 486 11.64 -13.51 5.71
N GLN A 487 10.85 -14.42 5.16
CA GLN A 487 9.44 -14.21 4.85
C GLN A 487 8.55 -14.89 5.88
N VAL A 488 7.42 -14.24 6.14
CA VAL A 488 6.31 -14.84 6.86
C VAL A 488 5.26 -15.26 5.84
N ILE A 489 4.74 -16.46 5.98
CA ILE A 489 3.59 -16.94 5.20
C ILE A 489 2.47 -17.22 6.19
N SER A 490 1.31 -16.63 5.97
CA SER A 490 0.10 -16.98 6.70
C SER A 490 -0.71 -17.98 5.87
N ARG A 491 -1.02 -19.14 6.44
CA ARG A 491 -1.70 -20.25 5.76
C ARG A 491 -2.94 -20.65 6.53
N TYR A 492 -4.10 -20.67 5.87
CA TYR A 492 -5.23 -21.47 6.34
C TYR A 492 -5.24 -22.80 5.60
N THR A 493 -5.49 -23.91 6.29
CA THR A 493 -5.59 -25.25 5.69
C THR A 493 -6.59 -26.14 6.42
N ASP A 494 -7.08 -27.15 5.70
CA ASP A 494 -7.99 -28.19 6.22
C ASP A 494 -7.25 -29.36 6.88
N ASP A 495 -5.93 -29.44 6.74
CA ASP A 495 -5.09 -30.51 7.29
C ASP A 495 -4.45 -30.11 8.64
N PRO A 496 -4.62 -30.92 9.71
CA PRO A 496 -3.94 -30.71 10.99
C PRO A 496 -2.40 -30.72 10.93
N ALA A 497 -1.79 -31.22 9.86
CA ALA A 497 -0.34 -31.17 9.64
C ALA A 497 0.10 -29.99 8.72
N GLY A 498 -0.85 -29.25 8.18
CA GLY A 498 -0.60 -28.07 7.36
C GLY A 498 -0.32 -28.32 5.87
N ASN A 499 -0.57 -29.54 5.36
CA ASN A 499 -0.19 -29.99 4.01
C ASN A 499 -1.37 -30.21 3.06
N GLY A 500 -2.59 -29.99 3.52
CA GLY A 500 -3.80 -30.17 2.74
C GLY A 500 -4.07 -29.04 1.77
N ASN A 501 -5.35 -28.83 1.47
CA ASN A 501 -5.78 -27.70 0.67
C ASN A 501 -5.54 -26.41 1.48
N ALA A 502 -4.85 -25.45 0.89
CA ALA A 502 -4.39 -24.26 1.59
C ALA A 502 -4.74 -22.97 0.85
N VAL A 503 -4.97 -21.91 1.61
CA VAL A 503 -4.90 -20.54 1.11
C VAL A 503 -3.77 -19.84 1.85
N ASP A 504 -2.79 -19.36 1.07
CA ASP A 504 -1.59 -18.72 1.58
C ASP A 504 -1.63 -17.23 1.27
N TYR A 505 -1.09 -16.45 2.19
CA TYR A 505 -0.64 -15.09 1.93
C TYR A 505 0.84 -14.99 2.26
N TRP A 506 1.62 -14.51 1.29
CA TRP A 506 3.06 -14.33 1.41
C TRP A 506 3.35 -12.86 1.70
N PHE A 507 3.98 -12.59 2.84
CA PHE A 507 4.42 -11.25 3.18
C PHE A 507 5.83 -10.97 2.62
N ALA A 508 6.09 -9.70 2.35
CA ALA A 508 7.40 -9.23 1.90
C ALA A 508 8.51 -9.64 2.89
N PRO A 509 9.72 -9.98 2.39
CA PRO A 509 10.82 -10.41 3.23
C PRO A 509 11.34 -9.29 4.15
N LYS A 510 11.89 -9.70 5.29
CA LYS A 510 12.65 -8.86 6.21
C LYS A 510 14.03 -9.47 6.46
N THR A 511 15.05 -8.62 6.41
CA THR A 511 16.43 -9.01 6.72
C THR A 511 16.85 -8.50 8.10
N PHE A 512 17.51 -9.36 8.89
CA PHE A 512 18.07 -9.03 10.20
C PHE A 512 19.60 -8.96 10.11
N ASN A 513 20.14 -7.82 9.68
CA ASN A 513 21.57 -7.62 9.39
C ASN A 513 22.15 -6.36 10.03
N GLN A 514 21.53 -5.82 11.08
CA GLN A 514 22.07 -4.61 11.71
C GLN A 514 23.44 -4.91 12.34
N ASN A 515 24.38 -3.98 12.16
CA ASN A 515 25.70 -4.00 12.77
C ASN A 515 26.11 -2.55 13.10
N ARG A 516 26.06 -2.19 14.38
CA ARG A 516 26.32 -0.84 14.88
C ARG A 516 27.30 -0.91 16.04
N ALA A 517 28.17 0.07 16.15
CA ALA A 517 29.09 0.17 17.26
C ALA A 517 29.52 1.61 17.47
N TYR A 518 30.05 1.91 18.65
CA TYR A 518 30.74 3.18 18.92
C TYR A 518 31.88 2.96 19.91
N LEU A 519 32.97 3.70 19.70
CA LEU A 519 34.13 3.70 20.58
C LEU A 519 34.07 4.93 21.47
N GLU A 520 33.92 4.70 22.77
CA GLU A 520 33.71 5.76 23.77
C GLU A 520 35.04 6.27 24.31
N ASN A 521 35.96 5.35 24.61
CA ASN A 521 37.32 5.69 24.98
C ASN A 521 38.29 4.87 24.15
N PHE A 522 39.30 5.56 23.63
CA PHE A 522 40.50 4.99 23.04
C PHE A 522 41.61 5.99 23.33
N LYS A 523 42.21 5.89 24.52
CA LYS A 523 43.11 6.93 25.05
C LYS A 523 44.24 6.31 25.85
N VAL A 524 45.40 6.95 25.83
CA VAL A 524 46.55 6.54 26.65
C VAL A 524 46.33 6.97 28.10
N SER A 525 46.63 6.07 29.03
CA SER A 525 46.61 6.29 30.47
C SER A 525 47.85 5.60 31.08
N GLY A 526 48.94 6.36 31.19
CA GLY A 526 50.22 5.79 31.61
C GLY A 526 50.74 4.76 30.61
N ASN A 527 51.13 3.57 31.09
CA ASN A 527 51.61 2.47 30.26
C ASN A 527 50.48 1.62 29.65
N GLN A 528 49.24 2.10 29.68
CA GLN A 528 48.07 1.39 29.16
C GLN A 528 47.29 2.28 28.18
N VAL A 529 46.51 1.63 27.33
CA VAL A 529 45.48 2.26 26.50
C VAL A 529 44.14 1.77 27.00
N HIS A 530 43.29 2.70 27.42
CA HIS A 530 41.92 2.41 27.83
C HIS A 530 41.03 2.36 26.58
N ILE A 531 40.38 1.22 26.39
CA ILE A 531 39.52 0.93 25.23
C ILE A 531 38.14 0.53 25.75
N SER A 532 37.14 1.37 25.52
CA SER A 532 35.74 1.05 25.87
C SER A 532 34.77 1.55 24.81
N GLY A 533 33.61 0.90 24.74
CA GLY A 533 32.58 1.20 23.77
C GLY A 533 31.49 0.15 23.78
N TRP A 534 30.75 0.06 22.68
CA TRP A 534 29.73 -0.96 22.46
C TRP A 534 29.71 -1.41 21.00
N HIS A 535 29.30 -2.67 20.77
CA HIS A 535 29.10 -3.27 19.45
C HIS A 535 27.85 -4.16 19.49
N ALA A 536 26.78 -3.71 18.82
CA ALA A 536 25.52 -4.40 18.71
C ALA A 536 25.32 -4.89 17.26
N SER A 537 25.12 -6.19 17.08
CA SER A 537 24.84 -6.79 15.78
C SER A 537 23.86 -7.95 15.88
N ASP A 538 22.95 -8.04 14.92
CA ASP A 538 22.06 -9.20 14.75
C ASP A 538 22.86 -10.48 14.51
N GLN A 539 23.95 -10.40 13.75
CA GLN A 539 24.81 -11.54 13.42
C GLN A 539 25.66 -12.03 14.61
N SER A 540 25.61 -11.36 15.77
CA SER A 540 26.26 -11.85 17.00
C SER A 540 25.52 -13.06 17.62
N VAL A 541 24.29 -13.35 17.18
CA VAL A 541 23.56 -14.54 17.64
C VAL A 541 24.36 -15.82 17.43
N GLY A 542 24.43 -16.67 18.47
CA GLY A 542 25.21 -17.90 18.48
C GLY A 542 26.74 -17.71 18.64
N LYS A 543 27.26 -16.49 18.56
CA LYS A 543 28.70 -16.18 18.70
C LYS A 543 29.04 -15.87 20.16
N LYS A 544 29.45 -16.90 20.89
CA LYS A 544 29.66 -16.85 22.35
C LYS A 544 30.86 -16.04 22.80
N TYR A 545 31.81 -15.75 21.92
CA TYR A 545 33.07 -15.10 22.28
C TYR A 545 33.15 -13.69 21.70
N HIS A 546 33.56 -12.73 22.51
CA HIS A 546 33.77 -11.34 22.12
C HIS A 546 35.25 -10.99 22.27
N TYR A 547 35.84 -10.38 21.24
CA TYR A 547 37.23 -9.98 21.22
C TYR A 547 37.37 -8.50 20.87
N ILE A 548 38.32 -7.85 21.53
CA ILE A 548 38.85 -6.56 21.12
C ILE A 548 40.24 -6.79 20.56
N ILE A 549 40.40 -6.50 19.27
CA ILE A 549 41.64 -6.67 18.52
C ILE A 549 42.27 -5.30 18.33
N VAL A 550 43.56 -5.20 18.65
CA VAL A 550 44.39 -4.02 18.39
C VAL A 550 45.15 -4.30 17.10
N PHE A 551 44.85 -3.52 16.06
CA PHE A 551 45.38 -3.70 14.72
C PHE A 551 46.22 -2.49 14.32
N ASP A 552 47.44 -2.74 13.86
CA ASP A 552 48.29 -1.73 13.25
C ASP A 552 47.86 -1.55 11.79
N LYS A 553 47.11 -0.48 11.53
CA LYS A 553 46.62 -0.13 10.19
C LYS A 553 47.76 0.34 9.28
N SER A 554 48.77 1.01 9.83
CA SER A 554 49.96 1.42 9.06
C SER A 554 50.65 0.22 8.43
N LYS A 555 50.74 -0.90 9.17
CA LYS A 555 51.45 -2.12 8.75
C LYS A 555 50.53 -3.24 8.26
N GLY A 556 49.22 -3.09 8.36
CA GLY A 556 48.25 -4.13 8.00
C GLY A 556 48.37 -5.39 8.87
N LYS A 557 48.71 -5.24 10.15
CA LYS A 557 49.04 -6.37 11.03
C LYS A 557 48.32 -6.28 12.37
N GLU A 558 47.77 -7.41 12.82
CA GLU A 558 47.29 -7.54 14.19
C GLU A 558 48.46 -7.46 15.19
N ILE A 559 48.34 -6.58 16.19
CA ILE A 559 49.29 -6.47 17.30
C ILE A 559 48.93 -7.52 18.36
N THR A 560 47.67 -7.53 18.79
CA THR A 560 47.17 -8.41 19.85
C THR A 560 45.64 -8.47 19.82
N ARG A 561 45.07 -9.46 20.51
CA ARG A 561 43.63 -9.58 20.76
C ARG A 561 43.37 -9.95 22.21
N TYR A 562 42.27 -9.45 22.76
CA TYR A 562 41.82 -9.74 24.11
C TYR A 562 40.39 -10.25 24.05
N ARG A 563 40.13 -11.42 24.66
CA ARG A 563 38.76 -11.87 24.92
C ARG A 563 38.17 -10.99 26.01
N VAL A 564 36.95 -10.52 25.80
CA VAL A 564 36.22 -9.66 26.74
C VAL A 564 34.86 -10.27 27.06
N GLU A 565 34.33 -9.92 28.22
CA GLU A 565 32.95 -10.22 28.58
C GLU A 565 32.06 -9.03 28.22
N ASN A 566 30.87 -9.31 27.69
CA ASN A 566 29.89 -8.29 27.35
C ASN A 566 29.43 -7.56 28.62
N LYS A 567 29.36 -6.24 28.55
CA LYS A 567 28.79 -5.37 29.58
C LYS A 567 27.38 -4.92 29.19
N ALA A 568 26.50 -4.84 30.18
CA ALA A 568 25.12 -4.41 29.98
C ALA A 568 25.03 -2.93 29.58
N ARG A 569 24.15 -2.60 28.63
CA ARG A 569 23.98 -1.25 28.06
C ARG A 569 22.50 -0.89 27.85
N THR A 570 21.85 -0.45 28.92
CA THR A 570 20.41 -0.10 28.90
C THR A 570 20.10 1.15 28.07
N ASP A 571 21.08 2.04 27.91
CA ASP A 571 21.02 3.18 27.00
C ASP A 571 21.00 2.72 25.53
N ILE A 572 21.80 1.71 25.18
CA ILE A 572 21.85 1.13 23.84
C ILE A 572 20.60 0.30 23.54
N THR A 573 20.05 -0.45 24.50
CA THR A 573 18.73 -1.10 24.34
C THR A 573 17.62 -0.09 24.03
N ARG A 574 17.64 1.11 24.63
CA ARG A 574 16.64 2.15 24.36
C ARG A 574 16.83 2.80 22.99
N ALA A 575 18.08 3.06 22.59
CA ALA A 575 18.39 3.68 21.30
C ALA A 575 18.20 2.71 20.12
N TYR A 576 18.49 1.42 20.34
CA TYR A 576 18.49 0.36 19.34
C TYR A 576 17.75 -0.87 19.87
N SER A 577 16.45 -0.73 20.11
CA SER A 577 15.61 -1.78 20.71
C SER A 577 15.39 -3.02 19.83
N ASN A 578 15.84 -2.98 18.58
CA ASN A 578 15.63 -4.00 17.57
C ASN A 578 16.93 -4.61 17.01
N ILE A 579 18.03 -4.56 17.78
CA ILE A 579 19.28 -5.26 17.47
C ILE A 579 19.55 -6.32 18.54
N TYR A 580 19.85 -7.55 18.13
CA TYR A 580 19.84 -8.74 18.99
C TYR A 580 20.53 -8.56 20.34
N ASN A 581 21.81 -8.19 20.35
CA ASN A 581 22.63 -8.08 21.56
C ASN A 581 22.75 -6.63 22.07
N ALA A 582 21.87 -5.70 21.68
CA ALA A 582 22.01 -4.28 22.04
C ALA A 582 22.17 -4.06 23.56
N GLY A 583 21.43 -4.82 24.37
CA GLY A 583 21.52 -4.75 25.83
C GLY A 583 22.77 -5.38 26.44
N GLN A 584 23.54 -6.17 25.68
CA GLN A 584 24.77 -6.85 26.10
C GLN A 584 25.87 -6.59 25.05
N SER A 585 26.04 -5.32 24.68
CA SER A 585 26.94 -4.90 23.60
C SER A 585 28.20 -4.21 24.10
N GLY A 586 28.26 -3.84 25.38
CA GLY A 586 29.35 -3.03 25.93
C GLY A 586 30.64 -3.82 26.11
N PHE A 587 31.78 -3.13 26.01
CA PHE A 587 33.10 -3.66 26.36
C PHE A 587 33.94 -2.54 26.97
N ASP A 588 34.89 -2.89 27.83
CA ASP A 588 35.75 -1.93 28.52
C ASP A 588 36.96 -2.66 29.10
N ILE A 589 38.13 -2.36 28.55
CA ILE A 589 39.40 -3.01 28.86
C ILE A 589 40.55 -2.00 28.88
N ASN A 590 41.59 -2.32 29.63
CA ASN A 590 42.90 -1.69 29.52
C ASN A 590 43.87 -2.66 28.86
N VAL A 591 44.55 -2.19 27.81
CA VAL A 591 45.59 -2.96 27.12
C VAL A 591 46.95 -2.30 27.32
N PRO A 592 48.07 -3.03 27.38
CA PRO A 592 49.39 -2.40 27.46
C PRO A 592 49.65 -1.51 26.24
N LEU A 593 50.17 -0.30 26.46
CA LEU A 593 50.74 0.50 25.39
C LEU A 593 52.08 -0.13 24.99
N THR A 594 52.23 -0.51 23.73
CA THR A 594 53.46 -1.15 23.22
C THR A 594 54.18 -0.26 22.23
N ALA A 595 55.48 -0.49 22.03
CA ALA A 595 56.27 0.25 21.05
C ALA A 595 55.72 0.11 19.61
N GLY A 596 55.03 -0.99 19.29
CA GLY A 596 54.38 -1.18 18.00
C GLY A 596 53.11 -0.34 17.80
N MET A 597 52.62 0.35 18.85
CA MET A 597 51.44 1.21 18.78
C MET A 597 51.77 2.70 18.60
N VAL A 598 52.96 3.11 19.02
CA VAL A 598 53.36 4.51 19.12
C VAL A 598 53.83 5.03 17.75
N GLY A 599 53.28 6.16 17.33
CA GLY A 599 53.55 6.77 16.02
C GLY A 599 52.77 6.18 14.84
N ASP A 600 52.14 5.02 15.00
CA ASP A 600 51.37 4.33 13.94
C ASP A 600 49.86 4.60 14.05
N GLN A 601 49.13 4.31 12.96
CA GLN A 601 47.66 4.32 12.97
C GLN A 601 47.15 3.01 13.57
N ILE A 602 46.64 3.08 14.80
CA ILE A 602 46.12 1.93 15.53
C ILE A 602 44.61 1.91 15.44
N GLN A 603 44.07 0.78 15.03
CA GLN A 603 42.65 0.55 14.84
C GLN A 603 42.17 -0.50 15.83
N VAL A 604 41.00 -0.25 16.43
CA VAL A 604 40.32 -1.23 17.26
C VAL A 604 39.30 -1.99 16.40
N ILE A 605 39.26 -3.30 16.54
CA ILE A 605 38.22 -4.15 15.95
C ILE A 605 37.47 -4.83 17.09
N SER A 606 36.15 -4.67 17.11
CA SER A 606 35.29 -5.47 17.99
C SER A 606 34.76 -6.67 17.21
N ARG A 607 35.04 -7.88 17.68
CA ARG A 607 34.72 -9.13 16.98
C ARG A 607 33.88 -10.04 17.86
N TYR A 608 32.71 -10.45 17.39
CA TYR A 608 32.03 -11.63 17.93
C TYR A 608 32.39 -12.86 17.10
N THR A 609 32.59 -14.01 17.75
CA THR A 609 32.82 -15.29 17.08
C THR A 609 32.25 -16.50 17.83
N ASP A 610 32.04 -17.59 17.11
CA ASP A 610 31.68 -18.91 17.64
C ASP A 610 32.90 -19.75 18.08
N ASP A 611 34.12 -19.33 17.73
CA ASP A 611 35.37 -20.03 18.04
C ASP A 611 36.08 -19.45 19.29
N PRO A 612 36.39 -20.28 20.32
CA PRO A 612 37.15 -19.83 21.48
C PRO A 612 38.56 -19.30 21.19
N ALA A 613 39.11 -19.48 19.98
CA ALA A 613 40.38 -18.90 19.56
C ALA A 613 40.24 -17.57 18.77
N GLY A 614 39.02 -17.14 18.43
CA GLY A 614 38.81 -15.88 17.71
C GLY A 614 38.80 -15.99 16.17
N ASN A 615 38.84 -17.20 15.59
CA ASN A 615 39.11 -17.41 14.15
C ASN A 615 37.98 -18.11 13.37
N GLY A 616 36.84 -18.38 14.01
CA GLY A 616 35.70 -19.07 13.41
C GLY A 616 34.85 -18.16 12.53
N ASN A 617 33.52 -18.34 12.59
CA ASN A 617 32.60 -17.40 11.97
C ASN A 617 32.59 -16.11 12.77
N VAL A 618 32.83 -14.98 12.12
CA VAL A 618 32.99 -13.69 12.79
C VAL A 618 31.94 -12.68 12.35
N VAL A 619 31.63 -11.74 13.23
CA VAL A 619 31.09 -10.43 12.85
C VAL A 619 31.96 -9.37 13.50
N ASP A 620 32.49 -8.49 12.65
CA ASP A 620 33.45 -7.46 13.05
C ASP A 620 32.82 -6.08 12.93
N TYR A 621 33.26 -5.19 13.80
CA TYR A 621 33.15 -3.76 13.61
C TYR A 621 34.53 -3.13 13.70
N TRP A 622 34.91 -2.40 12.65
CA TRP A 622 36.20 -1.74 12.54
C TRP A 622 36.03 -0.26 12.89
N PHE A 623 36.52 0.16 14.05
CA PHE A 623 36.43 1.56 14.46
C PHE A 623 37.40 2.44 13.68
N ALA A 624 37.24 3.76 13.73
CA ALA A 624 38.20 4.67 13.13
C ALA A 624 39.58 4.52 13.81
N PRO A 625 40.70 4.52 13.05
CA PRO A 625 42.03 4.44 13.63
C PRO A 625 42.39 5.73 14.37
N GLN A 626 43.30 5.63 15.34
CA GLN A 626 43.93 6.75 16.04
C GLN A 626 45.44 6.60 16.03
N THR A 627 46.15 7.71 16.19
CA THR A 627 47.62 7.73 16.29
C THR A 627 48.04 8.21 17.66
N PHE A 628 48.98 7.49 18.27
CA PHE A 628 49.59 7.86 19.55
C PHE A 628 50.93 8.55 19.30
N ASN A 629 50.89 9.87 19.10
CA ASN A 629 52.06 10.69 18.74
C ASN A 629 52.04 12.08 19.40
N GLN A 630 51.34 12.26 20.52
CA GLN A 630 51.35 13.54 21.21
C GLN A 630 52.76 13.86 21.74
N ASN A 631 53.15 15.13 21.64
CA ASN A 631 54.43 15.66 22.11
C ASN A 631 54.21 17.09 22.63
N LEU A 632 53.96 17.20 23.93
CA LEU A 632 53.51 18.42 24.61
C LEU A 632 54.50 18.77 25.72
N ALA A 633 54.76 20.06 25.93
CA ALA A 633 55.60 20.48 27.03
C ALA A 633 55.26 21.91 27.45
N SER A 634 55.67 22.29 28.67
CA SER A 634 55.67 23.69 29.11
C SER A 634 56.78 23.95 30.12
N LEU A 635 57.23 25.20 30.20
CA LEU A 635 58.13 25.68 31.25
C LEU A 635 57.30 26.41 32.31
N ASP A 636 57.39 25.93 33.54
CA ASP A 636 56.73 26.56 34.70
C ASP A 636 57.61 27.67 35.29
N GLN A 637 58.93 27.52 35.20
CA GLN A 637 59.89 28.48 35.74
C GLN A 637 61.14 28.57 34.86
N VAL A 638 61.56 29.81 34.60
CA VAL A 638 62.85 30.15 34.01
C VAL A 638 63.45 31.29 34.83
N ALA A 639 64.61 31.06 35.45
CA ALA A 639 65.31 32.09 36.22
C ALA A 639 66.82 31.98 36.06
N VAL A 640 67.53 33.12 36.01
CA VAL A 640 69.00 33.14 36.07
C VAL A 640 69.46 33.73 37.37
N LYS A 641 70.28 32.96 38.11
CA LYS A 641 70.85 33.35 39.41
C LYS A 641 72.23 32.74 39.54
N ASN A 642 73.21 33.49 40.04
CA ASN A 642 74.56 32.99 40.36
C ASN A 642 75.23 32.19 39.21
N ASN A 643 75.16 32.68 37.97
CA ASN A 643 75.70 32.00 36.78
C ASN A 643 75.09 30.60 36.55
N GLN A 644 73.82 30.42 36.94
CA GLN A 644 73.02 29.22 36.70
C GLN A 644 71.68 29.64 36.07
N LEU A 645 71.22 28.85 35.10
CA LEU A 645 69.89 28.91 34.52
C LEU A 645 69.03 27.82 35.18
N ASP A 646 68.20 28.25 36.12
CA ASP A 646 67.23 27.40 36.81
C ASP A 646 65.98 27.23 35.94
N LEU A 647 65.69 25.98 35.57
CA LEU A 647 64.54 25.59 34.77
C LEU A 647 63.68 24.59 35.54
N ALA A 648 62.36 24.80 35.48
CA ALA A 648 61.38 23.79 35.85
C ALA A 648 60.26 23.78 34.82
N GLY A 649 59.75 22.60 34.52
CA GLY A 649 58.74 22.41 33.50
C GLY A 649 58.27 20.98 33.44
N TRP A 650 57.60 20.65 32.34
CA TRP A 650 57.19 19.29 32.02
C TRP A 650 57.26 19.04 30.51
N HIS A 651 57.52 17.79 30.13
CA HIS A 651 57.47 17.29 28.76
C HIS A 651 56.75 15.93 28.73
N ALA A 652 55.52 15.92 28.22
CA ALA A 652 54.69 14.73 28.06
C ALA A 652 54.64 14.31 26.59
N THR A 653 55.04 13.07 26.28
CA THR A 653 55.09 12.53 24.93
C THR A 653 54.78 11.04 24.86
N ASP A 654 53.96 10.65 23.88
CA ASP A 654 53.66 9.23 23.61
C ASP A 654 54.91 8.49 23.11
N GLN A 655 55.80 9.21 22.43
CA GLN A 655 57.05 8.67 21.87
C GLN A 655 58.17 8.49 22.90
N GLY A 656 57.94 8.87 24.16
CA GLY A 656 58.84 8.59 25.28
C GLY A 656 58.83 7.13 25.73
N LEU A 657 57.92 6.29 25.20
CA LEU A 657 57.90 4.87 25.51
C LEU A 657 59.23 4.20 25.13
N ASN A 658 59.79 3.41 26.05
CA ASN A 658 61.13 2.80 25.95
C ASN A 658 62.30 3.80 25.84
N LYS A 659 62.12 5.06 26.26
CA LYS A 659 63.17 6.08 26.31
C LYS A 659 63.40 6.56 27.76
N PRO A 660 64.11 5.80 28.60
CA PRO A 660 64.19 6.07 30.04
C PRO A 660 65.06 7.27 30.41
N TYR A 661 65.91 7.78 29.50
CA TYR A 661 66.83 8.87 29.80
C TYR A 661 66.22 10.21 29.37
N HIS A 662 65.94 11.08 30.35
CA HIS A 662 65.40 12.43 30.11
C HIS A 662 66.53 13.45 30.26
N PHE A 663 66.83 14.20 29.20
CA PHE A 663 67.82 15.26 29.20
C PHE A 663 67.16 16.62 29.03
N ILE A 664 67.70 17.61 29.74
CA ILE A 664 67.48 19.02 29.42
C ILE A 664 68.76 19.56 28.80
N ILE A 665 68.63 20.13 27.60
CA ILE A 665 69.74 20.60 26.77
C ILE A 665 69.58 22.10 26.56
N LEU A 666 70.64 22.86 26.79
CA LEU A 666 70.72 24.27 26.43
C LEU A 666 71.40 24.38 25.06
N TYR A 667 70.67 24.90 24.08
CA TYR A 667 71.15 25.09 22.72
C TYR A 667 71.31 26.58 22.40
N ASP A 668 72.44 26.94 21.79
CA ASP A 668 72.72 28.30 21.34
C ASP A 668 72.54 28.41 19.82
N TRP A 669 71.47 29.08 19.40
CA TRP A 669 71.19 29.33 17.98
C TRP A 669 72.15 30.31 17.33
N THR A 670 72.78 31.19 18.12
CA THR A 670 73.75 32.16 17.58
C THR A 670 74.99 31.45 17.06
N THR A 671 75.43 30.39 17.74
CA THR A 671 76.61 29.62 17.36
C THR A 671 76.29 28.28 16.68
N GLY A 672 75.03 27.84 16.74
CA GLY A 672 74.57 26.55 16.21
C GLY A 672 75.05 25.35 17.02
N LYS A 673 75.39 25.55 18.31
CA LYS A 673 76.00 24.54 19.16
C LYS A 673 75.19 24.28 20.41
N GLU A 674 75.25 23.03 20.85
CA GLU A 674 74.88 22.67 22.21
C GLU A 674 75.85 23.31 23.20
N VAL A 675 75.31 23.93 24.25
CA VAL A 675 76.06 24.57 25.33
C VAL A 675 76.30 23.56 26.45
N GLU A 676 75.22 22.91 26.90
CA GLU A 676 75.24 21.99 28.03
C GLU A 676 74.09 20.99 27.90
N ARG A 677 74.28 19.78 28.42
CA ARG A 677 73.20 18.80 28.61
C ARG A 677 73.25 18.22 30.01
N GLN A 678 72.08 17.98 30.57
CA GLN A 678 71.99 17.34 31.87
C GLN A 678 70.90 16.28 31.88
N LEU A 679 71.26 15.08 32.35
CA LEU A 679 70.30 14.03 32.66
C LEU A 679 69.49 14.46 33.89
N VAL A 680 68.17 14.40 33.80
CA VAL A 680 67.24 14.79 34.86
C VAL A 680 66.40 13.60 35.30
N GLU A 681 66.03 13.58 36.57
CA GLU A 681 64.99 12.67 37.07
C GLU A 681 63.61 13.26 36.77
N ASN A 682 62.68 12.38 36.37
CA ASN A 682 61.29 12.77 36.15
C ASN A 682 60.61 13.11 37.48
N VAL A 683 59.86 14.21 37.47
CA VAL A 683 59.07 14.70 38.61
C VAL A 683 57.59 14.43 38.35
N ALA A 684 56.88 13.97 39.37
CA ALA A 684 55.46 13.68 39.28
C ALA A 684 54.63 14.94 38.96
N ARG A 685 53.70 14.82 38.01
CA ARG A 685 52.79 15.89 37.56
C ARG A 685 51.35 15.40 37.45
N PRO A 686 50.63 15.24 38.58
CA PRO A 686 49.23 14.83 38.57
C PRO A 686 48.33 15.80 37.80
N ASP A 687 48.65 17.09 37.81
CA ASP A 687 47.98 18.13 37.04
C ASP A 687 48.07 17.89 35.53
N VAL A 688 49.26 17.53 35.02
CA VAL A 688 49.48 17.22 33.60
C VAL A 688 48.78 15.92 33.22
N ALA A 689 48.84 14.89 34.06
CA ALA A 689 48.12 13.63 33.84
C ALA A 689 46.60 13.80 33.77
N ASN A 690 46.04 14.71 34.57
CA ASN A 690 44.61 15.02 34.55
C ASN A 690 44.20 15.83 33.32
N ALA A 691 45.11 16.65 32.79
CA ALA A 691 44.85 17.50 31.62
C ALA A 691 45.05 16.76 30.29
N PHE A 692 46.01 15.83 30.21
CA PHE A 692 46.45 15.23 28.96
C PHE A 692 46.54 13.71 29.04
N ALA A 693 45.90 13.03 28.09
CA ALA A 693 45.96 11.58 27.91
C ALA A 693 47.20 11.19 27.10
N VAL A 694 48.38 11.28 27.72
CA VAL A 694 49.69 11.04 27.11
C VAL A 694 50.50 10.08 28.00
N TYR A 695 51.29 9.18 27.39
CA TYR A 695 52.03 8.10 28.05
C TYR A 695 52.70 8.49 29.39
N ASN A 696 53.61 9.46 29.38
CA ASN A 696 54.39 9.85 30.55
C ASN A 696 53.83 11.08 31.28
N ALA A 697 52.59 11.52 31.01
CA ALA A 697 52.04 12.76 31.53
C ALA A 697 52.18 12.91 33.06
N GLY A 698 51.93 11.83 33.82
CA GLY A 698 52.06 11.83 35.28
C GLY A 698 53.48 11.86 35.82
N GLN A 699 54.49 11.63 34.97
CA GLN A 699 55.93 11.64 35.28
C GLN A 699 56.68 12.52 34.28
N SER A 700 56.06 13.61 33.83
CA SER A 700 56.58 14.46 32.76
C SER A 700 57.44 15.61 33.28
N GLY A 701 57.39 15.89 34.58
CA GLY A 701 58.04 17.05 35.18
C GLY A 701 59.57 16.94 35.18
N PHE A 702 60.25 18.07 35.22
CA PHE A 702 61.69 18.15 35.44
C PHE A 702 62.05 19.42 36.20
N LYS A 703 63.23 19.40 36.84
CA LYS A 703 63.87 20.58 37.41
C LYS A 703 65.38 20.45 37.25
N VAL A 704 66.03 21.52 36.78
CA VAL A 704 67.47 21.51 36.51
C VAL A 704 68.06 22.91 36.69
N SER A 705 69.35 22.98 37.03
CA SER A 705 70.13 24.21 37.07
C SER A 705 71.33 24.01 36.15
N LEU A 706 71.36 24.70 35.02
CA LEU A 706 72.42 24.57 34.03
C LEU A 706 73.44 25.72 34.19
N PRO A 707 74.76 25.45 34.18
CA PRO A 707 75.76 26.51 34.20
C PRO A 707 75.61 27.42 32.98
N VAL A 708 75.62 28.73 33.23
CA VAL A 708 75.64 29.76 32.18
C VAL A 708 76.68 30.82 32.54
N ASP A 709 77.44 31.28 31.56
CA ASP A 709 78.45 32.33 31.76
C ASP A 709 78.21 33.55 30.87
N SER A 710 78.98 34.60 31.11
CA SER A 710 78.84 35.89 30.41
C SER A 710 79.06 35.82 28.90
N SER A 711 79.74 34.78 28.39
CA SER A 711 79.93 34.59 26.95
C SER A 711 78.63 34.28 26.19
N LEU A 712 77.60 33.83 26.91
CA LEU A 712 76.26 33.58 26.36
C LEU A 712 75.35 34.83 26.41
N SER A 713 75.84 35.96 26.93
CA SER A 713 75.04 37.18 27.04
C SER A 713 74.72 37.74 25.66
N GLY A 714 73.42 37.90 25.36
CA GLY A 714 72.93 38.37 24.07
C GLY A 714 72.82 37.28 22.99
N HIS A 715 73.13 36.03 23.32
CA HIS A 715 72.89 34.89 22.43
C HIS A 715 71.41 34.49 22.46
N ARG A 716 70.92 33.88 21.37
CA ARG A 716 69.57 33.33 21.29
C ARG A 716 69.60 31.89 21.80
N LEU A 717 69.30 31.72 23.08
CA LEU A 717 69.28 30.41 23.74
C LEU A 717 67.91 29.73 23.61
N GLN A 718 67.90 28.42 23.49
CA GLN A 718 66.69 27.61 23.49
C GLN A 718 66.88 26.37 24.36
N VAL A 719 65.83 25.98 25.08
CA VAL A 719 65.83 24.76 25.88
C VAL A 719 65.21 23.64 25.06
N ILE A 720 65.85 22.48 25.10
CA ILE A 720 65.32 21.24 24.53
C ILE A 720 65.10 20.26 25.69
N SER A 721 63.91 19.68 25.77
CA SER A 721 63.69 18.49 26.60
C SER A 721 63.70 17.27 25.69
N ARG A 722 64.58 16.31 25.99
CA ARG A 722 64.84 15.12 25.18
C ARG A 722 64.58 13.85 25.98
N TYR A 723 63.74 12.97 25.48
CA TYR A 723 63.71 11.57 25.94
C TYR A 723 64.51 10.70 24.98
N SER A 724 65.45 9.90 25.49
CA SER A 724 66.34 9.04 24.71
C SER A 724 66.36 7.61 25.24
N ASP A 725 66.58 6.65 24.34
CA ASP A 725 66.85 5.25 24.71
C ASP A 725 68.32 5.00 25.07
N SER A 726 69.21 5.97 24.86
CA SER A 726 70.64 5.88 25.16
C SER A 726 71.02 6.72 26.38
N ALA A 727 71.90 6.17 27.21
CA ALA A 727 72.51 6.86 28.34
C ALA A 727 73.34 8.09 27.93
N SER A 728 73.78 8.17 26.67
CA SER A 728 74.44 9.36 26.13
C SER A 728 73.48 10.49 25.74
N GLY A 729 72.18 10.19 25.59
CA GLY A 729 71.19 11.07 24.99
C GLY A 729 71.13 11.02 23.46
N GLU A 730 72.16 10.50 22.80
CA GLU A 730 72.31 10.50 21.32
C GLU A 730 71.75 9.26 20.62
N GLY A 731 70.96 8.44 21.31
CA GLY A 731 70.25 7.30 20.73
C GLY A 731 69.01 7.71 19.92
N ASN A 732 68.05 6.81 19.77
CA ASN A 732 66.75 7.16 19.23
C ASN A 732 65.99 8.00 20.26
N HIS A 733 65.70 9.25 19.92
CA HIS A 733 65.17 10.23 20.85
C HIS A 733 63.96 10.99 20.31
N ILE A 734 63.21 11.61 21.22
CA ILE A 734 62.16 12.57 20.92
C ILE A 734 62.45 13.86 21.67
N ASP A 735 62.38 14.97 20.94
CA ASP A 735 62.67 16.29 21.45
C ASP A 735 61.40 17.13 21.52
N TYR A 736 61.34 17.97 22.55
CA TYR A 736 60.52 19.16 22.55
C TYR A 736 61.40 20.39 22.64
N TRP A 737 61.24 21.29 21.68
CA TRP A 737 61.96 22.55 21.61
C TRP A 737 61.07 23.65 22.21
N PHE A 738 61.42 24.13 23.40
CA PHE A 738 60.68 25.23 24.05
C PHE A 738 60.92 26.54 23.31
N GLU A 739 60.08 27.55 23.52
CA GLU A 739 60.33 28.87 22.95
C GLU A 739 61.71 29.43 23.36
N PRO A 740 62.40 30.18 22.48
CA PRO A 740 63.69 30.78 22.80
C PRO A 740 63.63 31.66 24.06
N LEU A 741 64.65 31.54 24.90
CA LEU A 741 64.76 32.29 26.13
C LEU A 741 65.44 33.64 25.88
N ASN A 742 64.83 34.72 26.39
CA ASN A 742 65.47 36.04 26.47
C ASN A 742 66.21 36.13 27.80
N VAL A 743 67.49 35.75 27.82
CA VAL A 743 68.30 35.71 29.04
C VAL A 743 69.30 36.86 29.06
N THR A 744 69.29 37.66 30.13
CA THR A 744 70.33 38.67 30.39
C THR A 744 71.23 38.17 31.52
N ILE A 745 72.48 37.87 31.20
CA ILE A 745 73.47 37.37 32.17
C ILE A 745 74.32 38.56 32.62
N LEU A 746 74.09 39.06 33.84
CA LEU A 746 74.80 40.22 34.38
C LEU A 746 76.11 39.78 35.05
N ASN A 747 77.22 40.44 34.70
CA ASN A 747 78.47 40.32 35.42
C ASN A 747 78.32 40.90 36.83
N VAL A 748 78.31 40.03 37.85
CA VAL A 748 78.60 40.49 39.22
C VAL A 748 80.07 40.20 39.50
N THR A 749 80.94 41.11 39.06
CA THR A 749 82.30 41.16 39.57
C THR A 749 82.25 41.79 40.96
N ILE A 750 82.18 40.98 42.02
CA ILE A 750 82.45 41.47 43.38
C ILE A 750 83.96 41.75 43.43
N LYS A 751 84.34 43.03 43.50
CA LYS A 751 85.68 43.45 43.90
C LYS A 751 85.80 43.42 45.42
#